data_AF-H8L0D7-F1
#
_entry.id   AF-H8L0D7-F1
#
_cell.length_a   1.000
_cell.length_b   1.000
_cell.length_c   1.000
_cell.angle_alpha   90.00
_cell.angle_beta   90.00
_cell.angle_gamma   90.00
#
_symmetry.space_group_name_H-M   'P 1'
#
loop_
_entity.id
_entity.type
_entity.pdbx_description
1 polymer ?
#
loop_
_entity_poly.entity_id
_entity_poly.type
_entity_poly.pdbx_seq_one_letter_code
_entity_poly.pdbx_strand_id
1 'polypeptide(L)'
;MSSVQRQRSAWLPKLKISLPGDLQAWLFVFKFLLAMYVAGWIALRLSLTQPLTTMMTVVIVMHPNSGMVLAKSFYRAIGTVTGSLVMLGLMALFPQEPVLLLLSLCVWVGLCSGGAIFFRGFAAYAFVLSGYTAVIVMLPVVHDPSAVFNSAVMRVSEVLLGILVSAVISDGLMPQRVFDALRRSFAEQYAHFIDFMRGTTIGTMPREEMAKEYLRFTREAVALEDMRSTVVFENAEAHARSSRLRFFNQLFMETTTSFQAAHHFIDGLLRAGHQSTAQALIELYHPIGEALDVSGAGRYDSEVLRPRLDDCLAEWDKLASRLRGELVEQEARIEFDTGSAMLQRMAVELRQMVRVRGELAGRRLQGGVERAKFYRSSDMAVAGVTALRTFLTMGALSIFWIGSGWDYATSGVLLATVFSGLLAAVPRPENAVATIGKGALLGTAMSFVVSFWALPRVDGFLLLMVATLPMFVVLGALLSRPKTTLLGFGMGVGGIAVINGVNVLGYQPVVFLDSALGQLMGILAVWGMFNIIPGLSGSGWLRHRQIVKLRRQVVVAAQAPLDGLRNRFESISRDLLLQIVAGTPSDSHVSAELLAMSLSVHGVGRGLIELRRHLAREDVSGRWQHLLGPLIADWAQLYQQPDQAAWDRVSEGLASAIAVLRAEHDRDPGAVQLLLADLYYLRVELYDDESLLIRHVELLQSLPNGWFHAT
;
A
#
# COMPACT_ATOMS: atom_id res chain seq x y z
N MET A 1 -48.06 -10.78 -7.55
CA MET A 1 -47.28 -10.72 -8.81
C MET A 1 -46.51 -9.39 -8.93
N SER A 2 -45.72 -9.02 -7.91
CA SER A 2 -45.01 -7.72 -7.87
C SER A 2 -43.60 -7.79 -7.24
N SER A 3 -43.09 -8.98 -6.89
CA SER A 3 -41.75 -9.15 -6.32
C SER A 3 -40.72 -9.76 -7.27
N VAL A 4 -41.13 -10.23 -8.46
CA VAL A 4 -40.25 -10.96 -9.41
C VAL A 4 -39.66 -10.03 -10.50
N GLN A 5 -40.17 -8.80 -10.65
CA GLN A 5 -39.73 -7.89 -11.72
C GLN A 5 -38.60 -6.93 -11.32
N ARG A 6 -38.23 -6.82 -10.03
CA ARG A 6 -37.12 -5.96 -9.56
C ARG A 6 -35.74 -6.63 -9.60
N GLN A 7 -35.65 -7.94 -9.84
CA GLN A 7 -34.38 -8.68 -9.77
C GLN A 7 -33.74 -8.96 -11.13
N ARG A 8 -34.40 -8.63 -12.25
CA ARG A 8 -33.88 -8.90 -13.62
C ARG A 8 -33.06 -7.76 -14.24
N SER A 9 -32.93 -6.61 -13.59
CA SER A 9 -32.10 -5.49 -14.09
C SER A 9 -30.66 -5.48 -13.58
N ALA A 10 -30.24 -6.48 -12.79
CA ALA A 10 -28.90 -6.54 -12.19
C ALA A 10 -27.83 -7.26 -13.05
N TRP A 11 -28.19 -7.82 -14.21
CA TRP A 11 -27.29 -8.67 -15.01
C TRP A 11 -26.67 -7.99 -16.24
N LEU A 12 -27.02 -6.74 -16.54
CA LEU A 12 -26.35 -5.93 -17.55
C LEU A 12 -25.65 -4.77 -16.85
N PRO A 13 -24.30 -4.74 -16.76
CA PRO A 13 -23.64 -3.50 -16.38
C PRO A 13 -24.06 -2.45 -17.40
N LYS A 14 -24.65 -1.34 -16.93
CA LYS A 14 -24.88 -0.15 -17.74
C LYS A 14 -23.51 0.36 -18.23
N LEU A 15 -23.02 -0.20 -19.33
CA LEU A 15 -21.90 0.29 -20.15
C LEU A 15 -22.35 1.58 -20.85
N LYS A 16 -22.76 2.59 -20.09
CA LYS A 16 -22.74 3.96 -20.60
C LYS A 16 -21.27 4.37 -20.62
N ILE A 17 -20.61 4.15 -21.74
CA ILE A 17 -19.31 4.76 -22.05
C ILE A 17 -19.58 6.27 -22.17
N SER A 18 -19.63 6.95 -21.03
CA SER A 18 -19.76 8.41 -21.00
C SER A 18 -18.40 8.99 -21.35
N LEU A 19 -18.32 9.81 -22.40
CA LEU A 19 -17.09 10.52 -22.76
C LEU A 19 -16.60 11.39 -21.58
N PRO A 20 -15.30 11.72 -21.50
CA PRO A 20 -14.79 12.56 -20.43
C PRO A 20 -15.51 13.91 -20.38
N GLY A 21 -15.98 14.32 -19.20
CA GLY A 21 -16.54 15.66 -18.97
C GLY A 21 -15.51 16.67 -18.46
N ASP A 22 -14.30 16.20 -18.12
CA ASP A 22 -13.23 16.99 -17.52
C ASP A 22 -12.12 17.27 -18.56
N LEU A 23 -11.65 18.52 -18.60
CA LEU A 23 -10.57 18.99 -19.48
C LEU A 23 -9.28 18.18 -19.26
N GLN A 24 -8.97 17.80 -18.02
CA GLN A 24 -7.76 17.04 -17.70
C GLN A 24 -7.76 15.65 -18.34
N ALA A 25 -8.93 15.01 -18.37
CA ALA A 25 -9.08 13.69 -18.98
C ALA A 25 -8.94 13.77 -20.51
N TRP A 26 -9.46 14.81 -21.16
CA TRP A 26 -9.24 15.03 -22.60
C TRP A 26 -7.79 15.35 -22.94
N LEU A 27 -7.09 16.12 -22.09
CA LEU A 27 -5.65 16.34 -22.23
C LEU A 27 -4.88 15.03 -22.16
N PHE A 28 -5.22 14.12 -21.24
CA PHE A 28 -4.62 12.79 -21.19
C PHE A 28 -4.90 12.00 -22.48
N VAL A 29 -6.14 11.97 -22.97
CA VAL A 29 -6.51 11.26 -24.21
C VAL A 29 -5.68 11.78 -25.39
N PHE A 30 -5.54 13.10 -25.52
CA PHE A 30 -4.74 13.72 -26.58
C PHE A 30 -3.27 13.30 -26.50
N LYS A 31 -2.63 13.42 -25.32
CA LYS A 31 -1.24 12.99 -25.12
C LYS A 31 -1.06 11.50 -25.42
N PHE A 32 -2.01 10.67 -24.97
CA PHE A 32 -2.00 9.22 -25.21
C PHE A 32 -2.04 8.92 -26.71
N LEU A 33 -2.98 9.52 -27.45
CA LEU A 33 -3.10 9.34 -28.91
C LEU A 33 -1.83 9.77 -29.63
N LEU A 34 -1.30 10.95 -29.29
CA LEU A 34 -0.07 11.47 -29.90
C LEU A 34 1.10 10.51 -29.66
N ALA A 35 1.30 10.04 -28.43
CA ALA A 35 2.36 9.09 -28.11
C ALA A 35 2.22 7.77 -28.84
N MET A 36 0.99 7.25 -28.91
CA MET A 36 0.69 6.01 -29.58
C MET A 36 1.07 6.11 -31.07
N TYR A 37 0.62 7.15 -31.77
CA TYR A 37 0.87 7.31 -33.20
C TYR A 37 2.31 7.67 -33.52
N VAL A 38 2.95 8.55 -32.75
CA VAL A 38 4.37 8.88 -32.96
C VAL A 38 5.24 7.64 -32.75
N ALA A 39 4.96 6.85 -31.71
CA ALA A 39 5.71 5.61 -31.45
C ALA A 39 5.53 4.60 -32.59
N GLY A 40 4.29 4.39 -33.05
CA GLY A 40 4.01 3.53 -34.20
C GLY A 40 4.70 4.00 -35.48
N TRP A 41 4.68 5.31 -35.75
CA TRP A 41 5.33 5.90 -36.93
C TRP A 41 6.84 5.68 -36.93
N ILE A 42 7.51 5.98 -35.82
CA ILE A 42 8.97 5.80 -35.69
C ILE A 42 9.31 4.31 -35.79
N ALA A 43 8.55 3.43 -35.15
CA ALA A 43 8.77 1.99 -35.21
C ALA A 43 8.69 1.43 -36.65
N LEU A 44 7.72 1.91 -37.44
CA LEU A 44 7.61 1.56 -38.86
C LEU A 44 8.77 2.11 -39.69
N ARG A 45 9.23 3.34 -39.41
CA ARG A 45 10.36 3.97 -40.12
C ARG A 45 11.71 3.31 -39.80
N LEU A 46 11.88 2.79 -38.59
CA LEU A 46 13.05 2.00 -38.18
C LEU A 46 12.96 0.53 -38.62
N SER A 47 11.89 0.15 -39.32
CA SER A 47 11.63 -1.21 -39.77
C SER A 47 11.74 -2.25 -38.64
N LEU A 48 11.25 -1.89 -37.45
CA LEU A 48 11.22 -2.82 -36.32
C LEU A 48 10.32 -4.02 -36.64
N THR A 49 10.69 -5.19 -36.11
CA THR A 49 9.99 -6.46 -36.39
C THR A 49 8.53 -6.41 -35.95
N GLN A 50 8.24 -5.79 -34.79
CA GLN A 50 6.88 -5.70 -34.23
C GLN A 50 6.54 -4.27 -33.77
N PRO A 51 6.10 -3.35 -34.66
CA PRO A 51 5.74 -1.98 -34.30
C PRO A 51 4.64 -1.86 -33.23
N LEU A 52 3.74 -2.84 -33.17
CA LEU A 52 2.63 -2.88 -32.20
C LEU A 52 3.08 -3.07 -30.76
N THR A 53 4.25 -3.68 -30.52
CA THR A 53 4.78 -3.87 -29.16
C THR A 53 5.26 -2.55 -28.59
N THR A 54 5.76 -1.67 -29.46
CA THR A 54 6.09 -0.27 -29.16
C THR A 54 4.81 0.48 -28.76
N MET A 55 3.73 0.34 -29.54
CA MET A 55 2.42 0.95 -29.25
C MET A 55 1.80 0.39 -27.96
N MET A 56 1.88 -0.92 -27.72
CA MET A 56 1.41 -1.56 -26.49
C MET A 56 2.21 -1.08 -25.27
N THR A 57 3.49 -0.78 -25.45
CA THR A 57 4.31 -0.16 -24.40
C THR A 57 3.74 1.20 -23.99
N VAL A 58 3.29 2.02 -24.94
CA VAL A 58 2.59 3.29 -24.64
C VAL A 58 1.32 3.03 -23.82
N VAL A 59 0.48 2.06 -24.20
CA VAL A 59 -0.75 1.73 -23.45
C VAL A 59 -0.47 1.37 -21.99
N ILE A 60 0.60 0.61 -21.75
CA ILE A 60 0.90 0.11 -20.41
C ILE A 60 1.53 1.20 -19.52
N VAL A 61 2.39 2.03 -20.11
CA VAL A 61 3.20 3.01 -19.38
C VAL A 61 2.48 4.34 -19.20
N MET A 62 1.64 4.74 -20.17
CA MET A 62 0.96 6.03 -20.15
C MET A 62 0.00 6.13 -18.96
N HIS A 63 0.07 7.26 -18.27
CA HIS A 63 -0.70 7.56 -17.07
C HIS A 63 -1.01 9.07 -17.04
N PRO A 64 -2.13 9.52 -16.45
CA PRO A 64 -2.44 10.95 -16.34
C PRO A 64 -1.31 11.79 -15.72
N ASN A 65 -0.62 11.23 -14.73
CA ASN A 65 0.50 11.89 -14.06
C ASN A 65 1.85 11.54 -14.72
N SER A 66 2.62 12.56 -15.10
CA SER A 66 3.87 12.41 -15.87
C SER A 66 4.96 11.66 -15.08
N GLY A 67 5.13 11.92 -13.79
CA GLY A 67 6.07 11.18 -12.94
C GLY A 67 5.81 9.69 -12.85
N MET A 68 4.53 9.27 -12.91
CA MET A 68 4.19 7.84 -12.94
C MET A 68 4.58 7.18 -14.27
N VAL A 69 4.53 7.94 -15.38
CA VAL A 69 5.00 7.46 -16.69
C VAL A 69 6.51 7.21 -16.61
N LEU A 70 7.30 8.15 -16.07
CA LEU A 70 8.75 8.01 -15.91
C LEU A 70 9.13 6.84 -14.98
N ALA A 71 8.47 6.71 -13.83
CA ALA A 71 8.72 5.61 -12.90
C ALA A 71 8.41 4.25 -13.54
N LYS A 72 7.24 4.11 -14.19
CA LYS A 72 6.88 2.88 -14.93
C LYS A 72 7.88 2.59 -16.05
N SER A 73 8.27 3.61 -16.80
CA SER A 73 9.27 3.54 -17.86
C SER A 73 10.60 2.98 -17.38
N PHE A 74 11.13 3.49 -16.26
CA PHE A 74 12.41 3.05 -15.69
C PHE A 74 12.38 1.58 -15.28
N TYR A 75 11.38 1.18 -14.49
CA TYR A 75 11.24 -0.21 -14.04
C TYR A 75 10.89 -1.16 -15.19
N ARG A 76 10.21 -0.66 -16.23
CA ARG A 76 10.00 -1.42 -17.47
C ARG A 76 11.32 -1.69 -18.19
N ALA A 77 12.17 -0.68 -18.34
CA ALA A 77 13.47 -0.86 -18.99
C ALA A 77 14.31 -1.91 -18.26
N ILE A 78 14.39 -1.84 -16.93
CA ILE A 78 15.10 -2.82 -16.11
C ILE A 78 14.52 -4.22 -16.32
N GLY A 79 13.20 -4.39 -16.16
CA GLY A 79 12.57 -5.69 -16.32
C GLY A 79 12.78 -6.28 -17.72
N THR A 80 12.71 -5.48 -18.78
CA THR A 80 12.87 -5.97 -20.15
C THR A 80 14.31 -6.40 -20.42
N VAL A 81 15.29 -5.63 -19.95
CA VAL A 81 16.71 -5.99 -20.08
C VAL A 81 17.00 -7.26 -19.27
N THR A 82 16.60 -7.33 -18.01
CA THR A 82 16.82 -8.51 -17.16
C THR A 82 16.15 -9.76 -17.75
N GLY A 83 14.88 -9.66 -18.17
CA GLY A 83 14.16 -10.78 -18.76
C GLY A 83 14.79 -11.28 -20.06
N SER A 84 15.27 -10.37 -20.90
CA SER A 84 15.97 -10.71 -22.15
C SER A 84 17.31 -11.37 -21.89
N LEU A 85 18.11 -10.87 -20.94
CA LEU A 85 19.39 -11.47 -20.55
C LEU A 85 19.22 -12.87 -19.95
N VAL A 86 18.22 -13.07 -19.09
CA VAL A 86 17.93 -14.39 -18.53
C VAL A 86 17.50 -15.36 -19.62
N MET A 87 16.66 -14.93 -20.57
CA MET A 87 16.26 -15.79 -21.68
C MET A 87 17.45 -16.17 -22.57
N LEU A 88 18.38 -15.24 -22.84
CA LEU A 88 19.62 -15.55 -23.55
C LEU A 88 20.46 -16.59 -22.80
N GLY A 89 20.58 -16.45 -21.48
CA GLY A 89 21.25 -17.43 -20.64
C GLY A 89 20.58 -18.80 -20.69
N LEU A 90 19.26 -18.86 -20.48
CA LEU A 90 18.50 -20.12 -20.55
C LEU A 90 18.62 -20.80 -21.92
N MET A 91 18.56 -20.03 -23.00
CA MET A 91 18.71 -20.55 -24.35
C MET A 91 20.13 -21.05 -24.63
N ALA A 92 21.16 -20.41 -24.06
CA ALA A 92 22.54 -20.86 -24.16
C ALA A 92 22.80 -22.16 -23.38
N LEU A 93 22.13 -22.36 -22.23
CA LEU A 93 22.25 -23.59 -21.43
C LEU A 93 21.45 -24.76 -22.02
N PHE A 94 20.25 -24.50 -22.52
CA PHE A 94 19.30 -25.55 -22.96
C PHE A 94 18.81 -25.36 -24.40
N PRO A 95 19.70 -25.20 -25.41
CA PRO A 95 19.27 -24.97 -26.79
C PRO A 95 18.64 -26.21 -27.45
N GLN A 96 19.03 -27.42 -27.00
CA GLN A 96 18.64 -28.70 -27.60
C GLN A 96 17.52 -29.42 -26.83
N GLU A 97 17.16 -28.95 -25.64
CA GLU A 97 16.20 -29.61 -24.73
C GLU A 97 15.02 -28.69 -24.42
N PRO A 98 13.98 -28.63 -25.29
CA PRO A 98 12.85 -27.72 -25.15
C PRO A 98 12.07 -27.88 -23.84
N VAL A 99 12.00 -29.12 -23.32
CA VAL A 99 11.32 -29.42 -22.05
C VAL A 99 12.04 -28.76 -20.87
N LEU A 100 13.37 -28.87 -20.84
CA LEU A 100 14.18 -28.30 -19.77
C LEU A 100 14.22 -26.76 -19.84
N LEU A 101 14.23 -26.21 -21.07
CA LEU A 101 14.08 -24.78 -21.32
C LEU A 101 12.75 -24.25 -20.78
N LEU A 102 11.64 -24.90 -21.11
CA LEU A 102 10.30 -24.51 -20.64
C LEU A 102 10.15 -24.65 -19.13
N LEU A 103 10.68 -25.73 -18.54
CA LEU A 103 10.66 -25.90 -17.09
C LEU A 103 11.45 -24.80 -16.39
N SER A 104 12.65 -24.48 -16.88
CA SER A 104 13.48 -23.39 -16.35
C SER A 104 12.80 -22.03 -16.48
N LEU A 105 12.11 -21.80 -17.60
CA LEU A 105 11.31 -20.60 -17.83
C LEU A 105 10.12 -20.52 -16.85
N CYS A 106 9.42 -21.63 -16.59
CA CYS A 106 8.36 -21.69 -15.58
C CYS A 106 8.89 -21.33 -14.18
N VAL A 107 10.07 -21.86 -13.80
CA VAL A 107 10.73 -21.53 -12.53
C VAL A 107 11.04 -20.03 -12.46
N TRP A 108 11.65 -19.47 -13.51
CA TRP A 108 11.97 -18.04 -13.56
C TRP A 108 10.74 -17.16 -13.44
N VAL A 109 9.67 -17.48 -14.17
CA VAL A 109 8.39 -16.78 -14.13
C VAL A 109 7.75 -16.88 -12.73
N GLY A 110 7.78 -18.07 -12.11
CA GLY A 110 7.33 -18.28 -10.74
C GLY A 110 8.10 -17.43 -9.72
N LEU A 111 9.43 -17.44 -9.79
CA LEU A 111 10.29 -16.62 -8.94
C LEU A 111 10.04 -15.12 -9.13
N CYS A 112 9.87 -14.66 -10.37
CA CYS A 112 9.51 -13.28 -10.68
C CYS A 112 8.17 -12.89 -10.05
N SER A 113 7.16 -13.76 -10.16
CA SER A 113 5.83 -13.54 -9.59
C SER A 113 5.86 -13.49 -8.04
N GLY A 114 6.60 -14.39 -7.41
CA GLY A 114 6.83 -14.36 -5.95
C GLY A 114 7.61 -13.12 -5.51
N GLY A 115 8.67 -12.76 -6.24
CA GLY A 115 9.46 -11.54 -6.03
C GLY A 115 8.61 -10.26 -6.09
N ALA A 116 7.64 -10.22 -7.01
CA ALA A 116 6.71 -9.09 -7.13
C ALA A 116 5.81 -8.90 -5.89
N ILE A 117 5.57 -9.93 -5.08
CA ILE A 117 4.86 -9.80 -3.80
C ILE A 117 5.77 -9.21 -2.71
N PHE A 118 7.07 -9.52 -2.75
CA PHE A 118 8.04 -8.99 -1.79
C PHE A 118 8.33 -7.50 -2.01
N PHE A 119 8.57 -7.12 -3.27
CA PHE A 119 8.86 -5.74 -3.63
C PHE A 119 7.57 -5.04 -4.03
N ARG A 120 7.10 -4.03 -3.27
CA ARG A 120 5.89 -3.26 -3.61
C ARG A 120 6.19 -2.09 -4.56
N GLY A 121 5.13 -1.50 -5.12
CA GLY A 121 5.23 -0.34 -6.03
C GLY A 121 5.76 -0.74 -7.41
N PHE A 122 6.54 0.13 -8.05
CA PHE A 122 7.05 -0.13 -9.41
C PHE A 122 8.16 -1.20 -9.46
N ALA A 123 8.80 -1.52 -8.34
CA ALA A 123 9.72 -2.65 -8.27
C ALA A 123 9.00 -3.99 -8.51
N ALA A 124 7.79 -4.16 -7.95
CA ALA A 124 6.92 -5.32 -8.23
C ALA A 124 6.72 -5.52 -9.74
N TYR A 125 6.47 -4.39 -10.41
CA TYR A 125 6.20 -4.34 -11.83
C TYR A 125 7.43 -4.81 -12.64
N ALA A 126 8.66 -4.40 -12.29
CA ALA A 126 9.87 -4.87 -12.97
C ALA A 126 10.06 -6.40 -12.88
N PHE A 127 9.76 -7.01 -11.72
CA PHE A 127 9.84 -8.47 -11.57
C PHE A 127 8.87 -9.20 -12.50
N VAL A 128 7.59 -8.82 -12.48
CA VAL A 128 6.59 -9.40 -13.41
C VAL A 128 7.01 -9.19 -14.87
N LEU A 129 7.59 -8.03 -15.16
CA LEU A 129 8.00 -7.66 -16.49
C LEU A 129 9.18 -8.48 -17.02
N SER A 130 10.13 -8.79 -16.14
CA SER A 130 11.24 -9.70 -16.42
C SER A 130 10.74 -11.10 -16.78
N GLY A 131 9.79 -11.64 -16.02
CA GLY A 131 9.21 -12.95 -16.28
C GLY A 131 8.52 -13.03 -17.65
N TYR A 132 7.61 -12.09 -17.97
CA TYR A 132 6.95 -12.15 -19.26
C TYR A 132 7.88 -11.83 -20.42
N THR A 133 8.85 -10.91 -20.25
CA THR A 133 9.76 -10.56 -21.34
C THR A 133 10.58 -11.76 -21.77
N ALA A 134 11.00 -12.60 -20.81
CA ALA A 134 11.69 -13.85 -21.13
C ALA A 134 10.83 -14.77 -22.03
N VAL A 135 9.54 -14.94 -21.72
CA VAL A 135 8.59 -15.68 -22.55
C VAL A 135 8.49 -15.07 -23.95
N ILE A 136 8.33 -13.75 -24.03
CA ILE A 136 8.18 -13.04 -25.31
C ILE A 136 9.41 -13.18 -26.21
N VAL A 137 10.62 -13.13 -25.64
CA VAL A 137 11.88 -13.30 -26.39
C VAL A 137 12.02 -14.74 -26.90
N MET A 138 11.53 -15.71 -26.12
CA MET A 138 11.58 -17.14 -26.42
C MET A 138 10.67 -17.56 -27.58
N LEU A 139 9.42 -17.09 -27.59
CA LEU A 139 8.37 -17.61 -28.49
C LEU A 139 8.73 -17.62 -29.99
N PRO A 140 9.34 -16.56 -30.57
CA PRO A 140 9.65 -16.56 -32.01
C PRO A 140 10.79 -17.50 -32.40
N VAL A 141 11.62 -17.93 -31.44
CA VAL A 141 12.91 -18.61 -31.67
C VAL A 141 12.91 -20.05 -31.16
N VAL A 142 11.75 -20.58 -30.78
CA VAL A 142 11.60 -21.96 -30.29
C VAL A 142 12.06 -22.97 -31.34
N HIS A 143 11.85 -22.67 -32.63
CA HIS A 143 12.25 -23.52 -33.74
C HIS A 143 13.59 -23.12 -34.37
N ASP A 144 14.14 -21.95 -34.03
CA ASP A 144 15.45 -21.48 -34.47
C ASP A 144 16.20 -20.81 -33.32
N PRO A 145 16.92 -21.60 -32.49
CA PRO A 145 17.59 -21.06 -31.32
C PRO A 145 18.68 -20.02 -31.62
N SER A 146 19.24 -20.03 -32.84
CA SER A 146 20.30 -19.11 -33.23
C SER A 146 19.82 -17.66 -33.30
N ALA A 147 18.52 -17.45 -33.53
CA ALA A 147 17.92 -16.13 -33.65
C ALA A 147 17.60 -15.44 -32.30
N VAL A 148 17.85 -16.11 -31.16
CA VAL A 148 17.49 -15.59 -29.82
C VAL A 148 18.11 -14.23 -29.50
N PHE A 149 19.36 -14.00 -29.92
CA PHE A 149 20.03 -12.71 -29.72
C PHE A 149 19.32 -11.58 -30.46
N ASN A 150 18.97 -11.81 -31.74
CA ASN A 150 18.23 -10.84 -32.53
C ASN A 150 16.83 -10.59 -31.95
N SER A 151 16.13 -11.64 -31.52
CA SER A 151 14.83 -11.52 -30.83
C SER A 151 14.93 -10.64 -29.58
N ALA A 152 15.96 -10.85 -28.75
CA ALA A 152 16.22 -10.06 -27.55
C ALA A 152 16.51 -8.58 -27.86
N VAL A 153 17.40 -8.31 -28.83
CA VAL A 153 17.75 -6.94 -29.24
C VAL A 153 16.53 -6.19 -29.79
N MET A 154 15.74 -6.85 -30.64
CA MET A 154 14.50 -6.26 -31.16
C MET A 154 13.52 -5.95 -30.04
N ARG A 155 13.36 -6.88 -29.08
CA ARG A 155 12.47 -6.67 -27.94
C ARG A 155 12.87 -5.47 -27.09
N VAL A 156 14.16 -5.36 -26.77
CA VAL A 156 14.69 -4.23 -25.99
C VAL A 156 14.50 -2.93 -26.76
N SER A 157 14.80 -2.91 -28.06
CA SER A 157 14.69 -1.72 -28.91
C SER A 157 13.24 -1.22 -29.03
N GLU A 158 12.29 -2.12 -29.28
CA GLU A 158 10.85 -1.80 -29.38
C GLU A 158 10.30 -1.22 -28.07
N VAL A 159 10.65 -1.84 -26.93
CA VAL A 159 10.19 -1.38 -25.62
C VAL A 159 10.82 -0.04 -25.26
N LEU A 160 12.13 0.14 -25.46
CA LEU A 160 12.82 1.40 -25.17
C LEU A 160 12.32 2.54 -26.05
N LEU A 161 11.99 2.28 -27.32
CA LEU A 161 11.39 3.29 -28.19
C LEU A 161 10.02 3.75 -27.66
N GLY A 162 9.15 2.81 -27.27
CA GLY A 162 7.84 3.14 -26.71
C GLY A 162 7.94 3.93 -25.40
N ILE A 163 8.90 3.56 -24.55
CA ILE A 163 9.27 4.26 -23.32
C ILE A 163 9.72 5.69 -23.61
N LEU A 164 10.66 5.87 -24.55
CA LEU A 164 11.23 7.17 -24.90
C LEU A 164 10.15 8.13 -25.42
N VAL A 165 9.33 7.67 -26.37
CA VAL A 165 8.25 8.48 -26.95
C VAL A 165 7.21 8.85 -25.88
N SER A 166 6.83 7.89 -25.03
CA SER A 166 5.88 8.14 -23.94
C SER A 166 6.42 9.15 -22.93
N ALA A 167 7.71 9.05 -22.57
CA ALA A 167 8.36 9.96 -21.64
C ALA A 167 8.43 11.39 -22.22
N VAL A 168 8.89 11.54 -23.47
CA VAL A 168 9.01 12.84 -24.14
C VAL A 168 7.66 13.54 -24.26
N ILE A 169 6.61 12.81 -24.66
CA ILE A 169 5.28 13.40 -24.84
C ILE A 169 4.60 13.69 -23.51
N SER A 170 4.76 12.82 -22.52
CA SER A 170 4.16 13.01 -21.19
C SER A 170 4.80 14.16 -20.41
N ASP A 171 6.11 14.38 -20.57
CA ASP A 171 6.84 15.47 -19.91
C ASP A 171 6.78 16.77 -20.71
N GLY A 172 6.88 16.71 -22.04
CA GLY A 172 6.91 17.88 -22.92
C GLY A 172 5.56 18.60 -23.09
N LEU A 173 4.44 17.88 -23.06
CA LEU A 173 3.11 18.50 -23.17
C LEU A 173 2.49 18.67 -21.78
N MET A 174 2.46 19.89 -21.24
CA MET A 174 1.79 20.26 -19.98
C MET A 174 1.92 19.20 -18.87
N PRO A 175 3.12 19.03 -18.27
CA PRO A 175 3.38 17.97 -17.31
C PRO A 175 2.46 18.14 -16.08
N GLN A 176 1.65 17.11 -15.78
CA GLN A 176 0.93 17.03 -14.51
C GLN A 176 1.83 16.33 -13.52
N ARG A 177 2.56 17.13 -12.73
CA ARG A 177 3.61 16.61 -11.87
C ARG A 177 3.01 15.90 -10.66
N VAL A 178 3.45 14.67 -10.38
CA VAL A 178 3.04 13.93 -9.17
C VAL A 178 3.49 14.70 -7.93
N PHE A 179 4.59 15.45 -8.03
CA PHE A 179 5.03 16.36 -6.96
C PHE A 179 3.98 17.39 -6.55
N ASP A 180 3.23 17.97 -7.49
CA ASP A 180 2.20 18.96 -7.16
C ASP A 180 1.01 18.29 -6.46
N ALA A 181 0.62 17.10 -6.92
CA ALA A 181 -0.40 16.28 -6.26
C ALA A 181 0.04 15.86 -4.85
N LEU A 182 1.29 15.43 -4.67
CA LEU A 182 1.88 15.10 -3.38
C LEU A 182 1.88 16.32 -2.45
N ARG A 183 2.28 17.50 -2.95
CA ARG A 183 2.30 18.75 -2.16
C ARG A 183 0.90 19.18 -1.73
N ARG A 184 -0.11 19.04 -2.59
CA ARG A 184 -1.52 19.32 -2.26
C ARG A 184 -2.04 18.32 -1.22
N SER A 185 -1.89 17.03 -1.48
CA SER A 185 -2.33 15.98 -0.54
C SER A 185 -1.65 16.11 0.82
N PHE A 186 -0.37 16.46 0.85
CA PHE A 186 0.37 16.75 2.07
C PHE A 186 -0.18 17.98 2.82
N ALA A 187 -0.46 19.07 2.10
CA ALA A 187 -1.03 20.28 2.69
C ALA A 187 -2.45 20.05 3.23
N GLU A 188 -3.28 19.31 2.49
CA GLU A 188 -4.64 18.91 2.89
C GLU A 188 -4.61 18.01 4.12
N GLN A 189 -3.75 16.98 4.15
CA GLN A 189 -3.58 16.09 5.30
C GLN A 189 -3.14 16.87 6.54
N TYR A 190 -2.16 17.77 6.41
CA TYR A 190 -1.71 18.59 7.52
C TYR A 190 -2.80 19.53 8.03
N ALA A 191 -3.49 20.25 7.13
CA ALA A 191 -4.59 21.14 7.50
C ALA A 191 -5.70 20.40 8.24
N HIS A 192 -6.11 19.26 7.69
CA HIS A 192 -7.13 18.39 8.27
C HIS A 192 -6.72 17.89 9.66
N PHE A 193 -5.45 17.50 9.85
CA PHE A 193 -4.95 17.07 11.15
C PHE A 193 -4.92 18.21 12.18
N ILE A 194 -4.51 19.42 11.80
CA ILE A 194 -4.55 20.59 12.70
C ILE A 194 -6.00 20.90 13.10
N ASP A 195 -6.93 20.84 12.16
CA ASP A 195 -8.35 21.06 12.43
C ASP A 195 -8.95 19.99 13.35
N PHE A 196 -8.55 18.74 13.18
CA PHE A 196 -8.90 17.64 14.06
C PHE A 196 -8.35 17.83 15.49
N MET A 197 -7.06 18.16 15.61
CA MET A 197 -6.42 18.41 16.91
C MET A 197 -7.10 19.58 17.63
N ARG A 198 -7.34 20.70 16.93
CA ARG A 198 -8.10 21.86 17.45
C ARG A 198 -9.52 21.46 17.86
N GLY A 199 -10.23 20.75 17.00
CA GLY A 199 -11.62 20.37 17.25
C GLY A 199 -11.77 19.47 18.47
N THR A 200 -10.82 18.56 18.68
CA THR A 200 -10.85 17.65 19.83
C THR A 200 -10.40 18.33 21.11
N THR A 201 -9.31 19.11 21.07
CA THR A 201 -8.75 19.80 22.24
C THR A 201 -9.69 20.84 22.86
N ILE A 202 -10.55 21.45 22.03
CA ILE A 202 -11.58 22.40 22.48
C ILE A 202 -12.89 21.67 22.85
N GLY A 203 -12.98 20.35 22.66
CA GLY A 203 -14.16 19.54 23.00
C GLY A 203 -15.32 19.65 22.03
N THR A 204 -15.07 20.07 20.79
CA THR A 204 -16.12 20.27 19.76
C THR A 204 -16.46 19.02 18.96
N MET A 205 -15.68 17.94 19.08
CA MET A 205 -15.82 16.71 18.27
C MET A 205 -16.40 15.53 19.09
N PRO A 206 -17.45 14.85 18.61
CA PRO A 206 -17.99 13.63 19.23
C PRO A 206 -17.01 12.45 19.19
N ARG A 207 -17.07 11.58 20.21
CA ARG A 207 -16.21 10.38 20.32
C ARG A 207 -16.27 9.44 19.12
N GLU A 208 -17.45 9.22 18.54
CA GLU A 208 -17.62 8.34 17.38
C GLU A 208 -16.94 8.87 16.11
N GLU A 209 -16.77 10.19 15.99
CA GLU A 209 -16.07 10.81 14.86
C GLU A 209 -14.56 10.65 15.00
N MET A 210 -14.03 10.72 16.23
CA MET A 210 -12.60 10.55 16.49
C MET A 210 -12.04 9.19 16.01
N ALA A 211 -12.76 8.10 16.27
CA ALA A 211 -12.35 6.76 15.83
C ALA A 211 -12.32 6.62 14.29
N LYS A 212 -13.29 7.26 13.61
CA LYS A 212 -13.33 7.30 12.13
C LYS A 212 -12.17 8.11 11.57
N GLU A 213 -11.83 9.23 12.21
CA GLU A 213 -10.73 10.09 11.80
C GLU A 213 -9.36 9.43 12.00
N TYR A 214 -9.16 8.67 13.08
CA TYR A 214 -7.94 7.88 13.26
C TYR A 214 -7.65 6.92 12.09
N LEU A 215 -8.68 6.23 11.60
CA LEU A 215 -8.56 5.35 10.44
C LEU A 215 -8.26 6.08 9.15
N ARG A 216 -8.80 7.29 9.03
CA ARG A 216 -8.53 8.16 7.90
C ARG A 216 -7.07 8.62 7.94
N PHE A 217 -6.55 9.06 9.07
CA PHE A 217 -5.13 9.43 9.22
C PHE A 217 -4.18 8.26 8.96
N THR A 218 -4.52 7.06 9.40
CA THR A 218 -3.73 5.86 9.11
C THR A 218 -3.65 5.60 7.60
N ARG A 219 -4.78 5.71 6.88
CA ARG A 219 -4.81 5.59 5.41
C ARG A 219 -4.03 6.71 4.72
N GLU A 220 -4.20 7.95 5.17
CA GLU A 220 -3.52 9.12 4.61
C GLU A 220 -2.00 9.01 4.77
N ALA A 221 -1.49 8.56 5.93
CA ALA A 221 -0.06 8.36 6.19
C ALA A 221 0.60 7.37 5.21
N VAL A 222 -0.08 6.25 4.92
CA VAL A 222 0.47 5.24 3.99
C VAL A 222 0.27 5.64 2.53
N ALA A 223 -0.85 6.29 2.20
CA ALA A 223 -1.05 6.85 0.87
C ALA A 223 0.02 7.91 0.54
N LEU A 224 0.37 8.78 1.50
CA LEU A 224 1.43 9.76 1.36
C LEU A 224 2.79 9.08 1.12
N GLU A 225 3.10 8.01 1.85
CA GLU A 225 4.34 7.25 1.68
C GLU A 225 4.42 6.55 0.30
N ASP A 226 3.30 5.98 -0.17
CA ASP A 226 3.21 5.39 -1.51
C ASP A 226 3.38 6.44 -2.61
N MET A 227 2.73 7.60 -2.50
CA MET A 227 2.94 8.73 -3.42
C MET A 227 4.40 9.18 -3.39
N ARG A 228 4.98 9.40 -2.20
CA ARG A 228 6.38 9.82 -2.04
C ARG A 228 7.33 8.83 -2.71
N SER A 229 7.14 7.52 -2.54
CA SER A 229 7.99 6.49 -3.15
C SER A 229 8.00 6.56 -4.69
N THR A 230 6.96 7.15 -5.28
CA THR A 230 6.80 7.38 -6.72
C THR A 230 7.48 8.67 -7.20
N VAL A 231 7.43 9.76 -6.41
CA VAL A 231 7.91 11.08 -6.84
C VAL A 231 9.45 11.19 -6.87
N VAL A 232 10.16 10.29 -6.20
CA VAL A 232 11.65 10.25 -6.19
C VAL A 232 12.25 10.21 -7.60
N PHE A 233 11.51 9.71 -8.60
CA PHE A 233 11.95 9.58 -9.99
C PHE A 233 11.66 10.82 -10.87
N GLU A 234 10.85 11.78 -10.41
CA GLU A 234 10.34 12.88 -11.25
C GLU A 234 11.09 14.21 -11.03
N ASN A 235 11.63 14.46 -9.83
CA ASN A 235 12.21 15.76 -9.50
C ASN A 235 13.39 15.62 -8.53
N ALA A 236 14.54 16.23 -8.86
CA ALA A 236 15.71 16.30 -7.99
C ALA A 236 15.39 16.98 -6.64
N GLU A 237 14.47 17.96 -6.64
CA GLU A 237 13.99 18.61 -5.42
C GLU A 237 13.15 17.67 -4.55
N ALA A 238 12.33 16.81 -5.16
CA ALA A 238 11.57 15.80 -4.43
C ALA A 238 12.50 14.74 -3.82
N HIS A 239 13.56 14.35 -4.54
CA HIS A 239 14.61 13.48 -4.02
C HIS A 239 15.30 14.12 -2.81
N ALA A 240 15.70 15.39 -2.92
CA ALA A 240 16.35 16.14 -1.84
C ALA A 240 15.45 16.31 -0.59
N ARG A 241 14.14 16.50 -0.78
CA ARG A 241 13.17 16.64 0.31
C ARG A 241 12.61 15.29 0.82
N SER A 242 12.90 14.18 0.14
CA SER A 242 12.29 12.88 0.43
C SER A 242 12.62 12.33 1.83
N SER A 243 13.81 12.61 2.36
CA SER A 243 14.16 12.23 3.75
C SER A 243 13.30 12.99 4.75
N ARG A 244 13.08 14.28 4.52
CA ARG A 244 12.29 15.14 5.40
C ARG A 244 10.79 14.86 5.32
N LEU A 245 10.28 14.51 4.13
CA LEU A 245 8.91 14.02 3.99
C LEU A 245 8.67 12.71 4.76
N ARG A 246 9.63 11.77 4.73
CA ARG A 246 9.56 10.56 5.57
C ARG A 246 9.56 10.89 7.05
N PHE A 247 10.43 11.80 7.46
CA PHE A 247 10.51 12.23 8.84
C PHE A 247 9.24 12.95 9.30
N PHE A 248 8.65 13.80 8.47
CA PHE A 248 7.34 14.37 8.76
C PHE A 248 6.28 13.28 8.91
N ASN A 249 6.23 12.31 7.98
CA ASN A 249 5.25 11.23 8.07
C ASN A 249 5.44 10.40 9.35
N GLN A 250 6.69 10.19 9.77
CA GLN A 250 6.99 9.58 11.07
C GLN A 250 6.45 10.44 12.23
N LEU A 251 6.77 11.74 12.29
CA LEU A 251 6.25 12.64 13.33
C LEU A 251 4.72 12.70 13.34
N PHE A 252 4.09 12.68 12.17
CA PHE A 252 2.64 12.59 12.04
C PHE A 252 2.13 11.32 12.69
N MET A 253 2.72 10.16 12.37
CA MET A 253 2.35 8.90 13.00
C MET A 253 2.56 8.94 14.52
N GLU A 254 3.72 9.41 14.98
CA GLU A 254 4.06 9.54 16.39
C GLU A 254 3.04 10.40 17.15
N THR A 255 2.71 11.57 16.61
CA THR A 255 1.77 12.54 17.19
C THR A 255 0.36 11.97 17.25
N THR A 256 -0.13 11.36 16.17
CA THR A 256 -1.46 10.72 16.17
C THR A 256 -1.55 9.62 17.23
N THR A 257 -0.49 8.82 17.38
CA THR A 257 -0.47 7.77 18.40
C THR A 257 -0.41 8.34 19.82
N SER A 258 0.41 9.37 20.07
CA SER A 258 0.47 10.03 21.38
C SER A 258 -0.87 10.62 21.77
N PHE A 259 -1.51 11.29 20.82
CA PHE A 259 -2.84 11.85 20.98
C PHE A 259 -3.86 10.78 21.35
N GLN A 260 -3.86 9.68 20.60
CA GLN A 260 -4.80 8.59 20.83
C GLN A 260 -4.57 7.96 22.22
N ALA A 261 -3.33 7.70 22.60
CA ALA A 261 -2.98 7.14 23.91
C ALA A 261 -3.43 8.08 25.06
N ALA A 262 -3.20 9.39 24.93
CA ALA A 262 -3.64 10.36 25.93
C ALA A 262 -5.17 10.42 26.05
N HIS A 263 -5.90 10.41 24.93
CA HIS A 263 -7.36 10.38 24.94
C HIS A 263 -7.94 9.08 25.52
N HIS A 264 -7.37 7.92 25.16
CA HIS A 264 -7.79 6.64 25.76
C HIS A 264 -7.54 6.61 27.27
N PHE A 265 -6.42 7.16 27.73
CA PHE A 265 -6.14 7.27 29.15
C PHE A 265 -7.18 8.13 29.89
N ILE A 266 -7.51 9.31 29.35
CA ILE A 266 -8.55 10.20 29.91
C ILE A 266 -9.92 9.50 29.90
N ASP A 267 -10.28 8.84 28.80
CA ASP A 267 -11.55 8.10 28.69
C ASP A 267 -11.61 6.89 29.63
N GLY A 268 -10.48 6.23 29.88
CA GLY A 268 -10.32 5.18 30.89
C GLY A 268 -10.58 5.71 32.30
N LEU A 269 -9.99 6.85 32.66
CA LEU A 269 -10.22 7.51 33.95
C LEU A 269 -11.70 7.90 34.14
N LEU A 270 -12.34 8.46 33.11
CA LEU A 270 -13.77 8.80 33.15
C LEU A 270 -14.66 7.58 33.39
N ARG A 271 -14.33 6.43 32.79
CA ARG A 271 -15.06 5.16 32.98
C ARG A 271 -14.82 4.53 34.34
N ALA A 272 -13.60 4.64 34.87
CA ALA A 272 -13.25 4.20 36.21
C ALA A 272 -13.86 5.07 37.33
N GLY A 273 -14.48 6.20 36.97
CA GLY A 273 -15.10 7.13 37.93
C GLY A 273 -14.14 8.19 38.49
N HIS A 274 -12.91 8.28 37.98
CA HIS A 274 -11.89 9.26 38.39
C HIS A 274 -12.10 10.61 37.68
N GLN A 275 -13.29 11.21 37.85
CA GLN A 275 -13.69 12.43 37.14
C GLN A 275 -12.80 13.65 37.43
N SER A 276 -12.33 13.81 38.66
CA SER A 276 -11.47 14.93 39.07
C SER A 276 -10.15 14.94 38.29
N THR A 277 -9.47 13.80 38.23
CA THR A 277 -8.22 13.63 37.47
C THR A 277 -8.44 13.87 35.97
N ALA A 278 -9.50 13.27 35.41
CA ALA A 278 -9.82 13.43 33.99
C ALA A 278 -10.12 14.89 33.64
N GLN A 279 -10.91 15.60 34.45
CA GLN A 279 -11.23 17.00 34.24
C GLN A 279 -9.97 17.89 34.32
N ALA A 280 -9.09 17.65 35.30
CA ALA A 280 -7.82 18.36 35.41
C ALA A 280 -6.93 18.12 34.17
N LEU A 281 -6.89 16.91 33.62
CA LEU A 281 -6.18 16.63 32.37
C LEU A 281 -6.82 17.32 31.16
N ILE A 282 -8.16 17.40 31.13
CA ILE A 282 -8.90 18.12 30.08
C ILE A 282 -8.57 19.62 30.14
N GLU A 283 -8.47 20.21 31.33
CA GLU A 283 -8.03 21.59 31.51
C GLU A 283 -6.56 21.80 31.12
N LEU A 284 -5.70 20.81 31.38
CA LEU A 284 -4.28 20.89 31.04
C LEU A 284 -4.00 20.92 29.53
N TYR A 285 -4.79 20.20 28.73
CA TYR A 285 -4.57 20.16 27.27
C TYR A 285 -5.40 21.17 26.47
N HIS A 286 -6.36 21.87 27.09
CA HIS A 286 -7.13 22.96 26.46
C HIS A 286 -6.25 24.09 25.84
N PRO A 287 -5.16 24.56 26.50
CA PRO A 287 -4.27 25.57 25.93
C PRO A 287 -3.62 25.16 24.60
N ILE A 288 -3.46 23.85 24.35
CA ILE A 288 -3.00 23.36 23.04
C ILE A 288 -4.03 23.70 21.96
N GLY A 289 -5.32 23.53 22.26
CA GLY A 289 -6.41 23.90 21.36
C GLY A 289 -6.45 25.39 21.06
N GLU A 290 -6.26 26.23 22.09
CA GLU A 290 -6.18 27.69 21.94
C GLU A 290 -4.97 28.11 21.10
N ALA A 291 -3.82 27.45 21.28
CA ALA A 291 -2.62 27.70 20.48
C ALA A 291 -2.86 27.37 18.99
N LEU A 292 -3.67 26.35 18.71
CA LEU A 292 -4.08 25.96 17.35
C LEU A 292 -5.25 26.79 16.79
N ASP A 293 -5.98 27.53 17.64
CA ASP A 293 -7.11 28.35 17.23
C ASP A 293 -6.64 29.67 16.59
N VAL A 294 -6.29 29.58 15.32
CA VAL A 294 -5.88 30.70 14.47
C VAL A 294 -6.93 30.92 13.38
N SER A 295 -7.48 32.13 13.32
CA SER A 295 -8.41 32.52 12.27
C SER A 295 -7.69 33.10 11.04
N GLY A 296 -8.26 32.90 9.85
CA GLY A 296 -7.80 33.52 8.61
C GLY A 296 -6.63 32.81 7.91
N ALA A 297 -5.88 33.55 7.09
CA ALA A 297 -4.86 33.00 6.18
C ALA A 297 -3.67 32.33 6.88
N GLY A 298 -3.41 32.65 8.15
CA GLY A 298 -2.33 32.07 8.96
C GLY A 298 -2.67 30.75 9.66
N ARG A 299 -3.89 30.21 9.48
CA ARG A 299 -4.40 29.05 10.23
C ARG A 299 -3.50 27.82 10.22
N TYR A 300 -2.81 27.58 9.11
CA TYR A 300 -1.94 26.42 8.91
C TYR A 300 -0.46 26.82 8.74
N ASP A 301 -0.11 28.06 9.05
CA ASP A 301 1.25 28.55 8.88
C ASP A 301 2.12 28.13 10.07
N SER A 302 3.27 27.54 9.76
CA SER A 302 4.25 27.11 10.76
C SER A 302 4.83 28.30 11.52
N GLU A 303 4.98 29.45 10.86
CA GLU A 303 5.52 30.66 11.51
C GLU A 303 4.57 31.24 12.56
N VAL A 304 3.27 30.97 12.45
CA VAL A 304 2.25 31.42 13.40
C VAL A 304 2.01 30.38 14.50
N LEU A 305 1.87 29.12 14.12
CA LEU A 305 1.54 28.04 15.08
C LEU A 305 2.71 27.71 16.01
N ARG A 306 3.96 27.78 15.53
CA ARG A 306 5.13 27.37 16.31
C ARG A 306 5.34 28.24 17.57
N PRO A 307 5.38 29.59 17.50
CA PRO A 307 5.54 30.42 18.69
C PRO A 307 4.43 30.17 19.73
N ARG A 308 3.18 30.03 19.30
CA ARG A 308 2.05 29.76 20.21
C ARG A 308 2.20 28.41 20.95
N LEU A 309 2.68 27.37 20.25
CA LEU A 309 2.99 26.09 20.87
C LEU A 309 4.21 26.17 21.79
N ASP A 310 5.22 26.97 21.44
CA ASP A 310 6.38 27.23 22.29
C ASP A 310 5.97 27.94 23.60
N ASP A 311 5.10 28.95 23.52
CA ASP A 311 4.55 29.67 24.69
C ASP A 311 3.70 28.74 25.57
N CYS A 312 2.82 27.93 24.95
CA CYS A 312 2.03 26.92 25.66
C CYS A 312 2.91 25.91 26.42
N LEU A 313 3.99 25.44 25.80
CA LEU A 313 4.93 24.51 26.44
C LEU A 313 5.76 25.19 27.54
N ALA A 314 6.06 26.48 27.43
CA ALA A 314 6.78 27.24 28.45
C ALA A 314 5.97 27.44 29.73
N GLU A 315 4.64 27.52 29.62
CA GLU A 315 3.72 27.62 30.76
C GLU A 315 3.23 26.26 31.28
N TRP A 316 3.56 25.16 30.59
CA TRP A 316 3.09 23.81 30.87
C TRP A 316 3.31 23.39 32.32
N ASP A 317 4.55 23.47 32.81
CA ASP A 317 4.90 22.98 34.15
C ASP A 317 4.21 23.78 35.26
N LYS A 318 3.95 25.08 35.03
CA LYS A 318 3.21 25.94 35.96
C LYS A 318 1.73 25.55 36.02
N LEU A 319 1.11 25.31 34.86
CA LEU A 319 -0.27 24.88 34.79
C LEU A 319 -0.45 23.47 35.38
N ALA A 320 0.43 22.54 35.03
CA ALA A 320 0.42 21.18 35.54
C ALA A 320 0.60 21.15 37.07
N SER A 321 1.55 21.92 37.63
CA SER A 321 1.75 21.98 39.08
C SER A 321 0.56 22.58 39.84
N ARG A 322 -0.13 23.58 39.27
CA ARG A 322 -1.37 24.14 39.82
C ARG A 322 -2.48 23.10 39.89
N LEU A 323 -2.80 22.46 38.75
CA LEU A 323 -3.86 21.46 38.64
C LEU A 323 -3.57 20.22 39.49
N ARG A 324 -2.31 19.79 39.56
CA ARG A 324 -1.85 18.72 40.46
C ARG A 324 -2.10 19.06 41.94
N GLY A 325 -1.95 20.32 42.33
CA GLY A 325 -2.17 20.80 43.69
C GLY A 325 -3.63 20.75 44.14
N GLU A 326 -4.58 20.81 43.21
CA GLU A 326 -6.02 20.71 43.47
C GLU A 326 -6.47 19.27 43.76
N LEU A 327 -5.68 18.28 43.34
CA LEU A 327 -5.94 16.87 43.59
C LEU A 327 -5.52 16.50 45.02
N VAL A 328 -6.43 15.93 45.80
CA VAL A 328 -6.20 15.56 47.20
C VAL A 328 -5.60 14.16 47.33
N GLU A 329 -6.11 13.21 46.55
CA GLU A 329 -5.69 11.81 46.62
C GLU A 329 -4.33 11.59 45.94
N GLN A 330 -3.45 10.82 46.59
CA GLN A 330 -2.13 10.49 46.04
C GLN A 330 -2.24 9.71 44.73
N GLU A 331 -3.23 8.82 44.59
CA GLU A 331 -3.45 8.05 43.37
C GLU A 331 -3.89 8.95 42.21
N ALA A 332 -4.82 9.87 42.45
CA ALA A 332 -5.23 10.89 41.48
C ALA A 332 -4.04 11.75 41.02
N ARG A 333 -3.12 12.10 41.91
CA ARG A 333 -1.88 12.85 41.55
C ARG A 333 -0.97 12.05 40.63
N ILE A 334 -0.79 10.75 40.86
CA ILE A 334 0.06 9.91 40.02
C ILE A 334 -0.59 9.69 38.65
N GLU A 335 -1.90 9.46 38.61
CA GLU A 335 -2.66 9.36 37.36
C GLU A 335 -2.61 10.69 36.57
N PHE A 336 -2.73 11.82 37.25
CA PHE A 336 -2.54 13.14 36.65
C PHE A 336 -1.13 13.33 36.11
N ASP A 337 -0.10 12.98 36.89
CA ASP A 337 1.29 13.09 36.45
C ASP A 337 1.53 12.25 35.18
N THR A 338 0.95 11.04 35.13
CA THR A 338 0.97 10.15 33.97
C THR A 338 0.34 10.80 32.75
N GLY A 339 -0.92 11.24 32.87
CA GLY A 339 -1.63 11.92 31.78
C GLY A 339 -0.94 13.21 31.34
N SER A 340 -0.37 13.96 32.28
CA SER A 340 0.35 15.21 32.01
C SER A 340 1.61 14.97 31.16
N ALA A 341 2.37 13.91 31.45
CA ALA A 341 3.55 13.52 30.68
C ALA A 341 3.17 13.06 29.27
N MET A 342 2.07 12.31 29.12
CA MET A 342 1.55 11.88 27.81
C MET A 342 1.13 13.08 26.94
N LEU A 343 0.39 14.02 27.54
CA LEU A 343 -0.06 15.24 26.87
C LEU A 343 1.11 16.18 26.53
N GLN A 344 2.09 16.32 27.43
CA GLN A 344 3.29 17.11 27.19
C GLN A 344 4.09 16.54 26.02
N ARG A 345 4.29 15.21 25.99
CA ARG A 345 4.95 14.52 24.89
C ARG A 345 4.21 14.74 23.57
N MET A 346 2.89 14.57 23.56
CA MET A 346 2.06 14.84 22.39
C MET A 346 2.25 16.28 21.89
N ALA A 347 2.25 17.27 22.80
CA ALA A 347 2.45 18.67 22.47
C ALA A 347 3.85 18.94 21.89
N VAL A 348 4.89 18.30 22.43
CA VAL A 348 6.27 18.39 21.92
C VAL A 348 6.38 17.78 20.52
N GLU A 349 5.79 16.60 20.29
CA GLU A 349 5.78 15.93 18.98
C GLU A 349 4.99 16.75 17.94
N LEU A 350 3.84 17.31 18.33
CA LEU A 350 3.04 18.23 17.51
C LEU A 350 3.86 19.46 17.14
N ARG A 351 4.52 20.12 18.10
CA ARG A 351 5.41 21.26 17.84
C ARG A 351 6.51 20.91 16.86
N GLN A 352 7.14 19.74 17.03
CA GLN A 352 8.20 19.28 16.14
C GLN A 352 7.66 19.04 14.71
N MET A 353 6.46 18.47 14.59
CA MET A 353 5.78 18.30 13.30
C MET A 353 5.48 19.65 12.63
N VAL A 354 4.96 20.63 13.37
CA VAL A 354 4.72 22.01 12.89
C VAL A 354 6.02 22.66 12.43
N ARG A 355 7.14 22.50 13.16
CA ARG A 355 8.45 23.00 12.76
C ARG A 355 8.93 22.38 11.45
N VAL A 356 8.88 21.05 11.32
CA VAL A 356 9.30 20.35 10.09
C VAL A 356 8.43 20.74 8.90
N ARG A 357 7.14 21.03 9.13
CA ARG A 357 6.24 21.56 8.12
C ARG A 357 6.68 22.93 7.58
N GLY A 358 7.23 23.79 8.44
CA GLY A 358 7.83 25.07 8.05
C GLY A 358 9.11 24.89 7.23
N GLU A 359 9.99 23.97 7.66
CA GLU A 359 11.22 23.62 6.92
C GLU A 359 10.93 23.05 5.52
N LEU A 360 9.86 22.25 5.40
CA LEU A 360 9.36 21.74 4.12
C LEU A 360 8.72 22.81 3.23
N ALA A 361 8.20 23.90 3.81
CA ALA A 361 7.71 25.06 3.06
C ALA A 361 8.84 26.00 2.61
N GLY A 362 9.92 26.05 3.41
CA GLY A 362 11.07 26.91 3.17
C GLY A 362 11.90 26.55 1.93
N ARG A 363 12.80 27.48 1.57
CA ARG A 363 13.75 27.34 0.44
C ARG A 363 15.04 26.58 0.81
N ARG A 364 15.39 26.47 2.09
CA ARG A 364 16.60 25.76 2.57
C ARG A 364 16.22 24.72 3.63
N LEU A 365 16.62 23.47 3.40
CA LEU A 365 16.53 22.39 4.38
C LEU A 365 17.66 22.58 5.41
N GLN A 366 17.35 22.86 6.67
CA GLN A 366 18.34 23.07 7.72
C GLN A 366 18.50 21.81 8.60
N GLY A 367 19.74 21.36 8.84
CA GLY A 367 20.06 20.27 9.77
C GLY A 367 19.97 18.85 9.19
N GLY A 368 20.74 17.92 9.76
CA GLY A 368 20.69 16.49 9.43
C GLY A 368 19.42 15.84 9.98
N VAL A 369 18.76 15.01 9.16
CA VAL A 369 17.58 14.24 9.56
C VAL A 369 18.04 12.83 9.91
N GLU A 370 17.58 12.31 11.04
CA GLU A 370 17.70 10.89 11.37
C GLU A 370 17.10 10.06 10.23
N ARG A 371 17.76 8.97 9.81
CA ARG A 371 17.33 8.19 8.66
C ARG A 371 16.09 7.34 9.00
N ALA A 372 14.92 7.98 9.01
CA ALA A 372 13.63 7.33 9.12
C ALA A 372 13.44 6.31 7.98
N LYS A 373 13.27 5.02 8.33
CA LYS A 373 12.95 3.95 7.39
C LYS A 373 11.53 3.46 7.65
N PHE A 374 10.70 3.49 6.62
CA PHE A 374 9.38 2.87 6.67
C PHE A 374 9.51 1.37 6.37
N TYR A 375 9.16 0.52 7.34
CA TYR A 375 9.21 -0.93 7.22
C TYR A 375 7.83 -1.47 6.80
N ARG A 376 7.80 -2.34 5.81
CA ARG A 376 6.57 -2.99 5.31
C ARG A 376 6.55 -4.46 5.70
N SER A 377 5.35 -5.00 5.97
CA SER A 377 5.15 -6.42 6.24
C SER A 377 4.78 -7.16 4.97
N SER A 378 5.69 -8.00 4.46
CA SER A 378 5.42 -8.97 3.37
C SER A 378 5.28 -10.38 3.94
N ASP A 379 4.31 -11.14 3.46
CA ASP A 379 4.17 -12.56 3.84
C ASP A 379 4.81 -13.49 2.81
N MET A 380 5.83 -14.22 3.24
CA MET A 380 6.53 -15.20 2.41
C MET A 380 5.61 -16.33 1.92
N ALA A 381 4.54 -16.64 2.66
CA ALA A 381 3.55 -17.62 2.20
C ALA A 381 2.76 -17.10 0.99
N VAL A 382 2.39 -15.80 0.98
CA VAL A 382 1.70 -15.18 -0.16
C VAL A 382 2.60 -15.16 -1.40
N ALA A 383 3.89 -14.86 -1.21
CA ALA A 383 4.87 -14.92 -2.28
C ALA A 383 5.06 -16.36 -2.81
N GLY A 384 5.16 -17.35 -1.93
CA GLY A 384 5.32 -18.76 -2.30
C GLY A 384 4.12 -19.32 -3.07
N VAL A 385 2.89 -19.09 -2.59
CA VAL A 385 1.67 -19.52 -3.30
C VAL A 385 1.53 -18.82 -4.64
N THR A 386 1.87 -17.53 -4.71
CA THR A 386 1.86 -16.78 -5.97
C THR A 386 2.88 -17.34 -6.97
N ALA A 387 4.10 -17.65 -6.51
CA ALA A 387 5.14 -18.27 -7.32
C ALA A 387 4.69 -19.64 -7.85
N LEU A 388 4.18 -20.50 -6.97
CA LEU A 388 3.69 -21.82 -7.31
C LEU A 388 2.50 -21.77 -8.28
N ARG A 389 1.51 -20.90 -8.04
CA ARG A 389 0.38 -20.72 -8.96
C ARG A 389 0.86 -20.31 -10.34
N THR A 390 1.76 -19.33 -10.42
CA THR A 390 2.26 -18.83 -11.71
C THR A 390 3.06 -19.90 -12.45
N PHE A 391 3.90 -20.65 -11.72
CA PHE A 391 4.61 -21.82 -12.23
C PHE A 391 3.65 -22.86 -12.82
N LEU A 392 2.63 -23.26 -12.06
CA LEU A 392 1.63 -24.25 -12.50
C LEU A 392 0.78 -23.73 -13.67
N THR A 393 0.44 -22.44 -13.68
CA THR A 393 -0.32 -21.82 -14.78
C THR A 393 0.47 -21.90 -16.09
N MET A 394 1.73 -21.46 -16.06
CA MET A 394 2.63 -21.48 -17.21
C MET A 394 2.91 -22.90 -17.66
N GLY A 395 3.19 -23.81 -16.72
CA GLY A 395 3.45 -25.22 -17.01
C GLY A 395 2.26 -25.90 -17.67
N ALA A 396 1.04 -25.75 -17.13
CA ALA A 396 -0.16 -26.34 -17.70
C ALA A 396 -0.46 -25.81 -19.11
N LEU A 397 -0.33 -24.50 -19.34
CA LEU A 397 -0.52 -23.91 -20.66
C LEU A 397 0.58 -24.30 -21.65
N SER A 398 1.82 -24.46 -21.19
CA SER A 398 2.93 -24.92 -22.02
C SER A 398 2.74 -26.39 -22.44
N ILE A 399 2.28 -27.25 -21.53
CA ILE A 399 1.94 -28.65 -21.83
C ILE A 399 0.79 -28.70 -22.85
N PHE A 400 -0.26 -27.88 -22.65
CA PHE A 400 -1.36 -27.78 -23.59
C PHE A 400 -0.90 -27.31 -24.97
N TRP A 401 -0.04 -26.30 -25.02
CA TRP A 401 0.51 -25.78 -26.27
C TRP A 401 1.30 -26.85 -27.02
N ILE A 402 2.21 -27.56 -26.35
CA ILE A 402 2.98 -28.65 -26.95
C ILE A 402 2.06 -29.78 -27.43
N GLY A 403 1.09 -30.18 -26.61
CA GLY A 403 0.20 -31.30 -26.94
C GLY A 403 -0.82 -31.00 -28.03
N SER A 404 -1.28 -29.76 -28.13
CA SER A 404 -2.23 -29.33 -29.16
C SER A 404 -1.58 -29.01 -30.51
N GLY A 405 -0.29 -28.66 -30.52
CA GLY A 405 0.41 -28.19 -31.71
C GLY A 405 -0.18 -26.88 -32.26
N TRP A 406 -0.95 -26.13 -31.46
CA TRP A 406 -1.64 -24.92 -31.92
C TRP A 406 -0.73 -23.69 -31.79
N ASP A 407 -0.20 -23.21 -32.91
CA ASP A 407 0.77 -22.10 -32.96
C ASP A 407 0.28 -20.82 -32.27
N TYR A 408 -1.02 -20.52 -32.33
CA TYR A 408 -1.61 -19.32 -31.74
C TYR A 408 -1.84 -19.42 -30.22
N ALA A 409 -1.72 -20.61 -29.62
CA ALA A 409 -1.80 -20.78 -28.17
C ALA A 409 -0.69 -20.02 -27.42
N THR A 410 0.43 -19.72 -28.09
CA THR A 410 1.56 -18.92 -27.58
C THR A 410 1.13 -17.54 -27.07
N SER A 411 0.18 -16.88 -27.75
CA SER A 411 -0.38 -15.60 -27.32
C SER A 411 -1.17 -15.72 -26.01
N GLY A 412 -1.86 -16.85 -25.83
CA GLY A 412 -2.57 -17.18 -24.59
C GLY A 412 -1.63 -17.44 -23.42
N VAL A 413 -0.56 -18.22 -23.65
CA VAL A 413 0.50 -18.51 -22.66
C VAL A 413 1.13 -17.21 -22.11
N LEU A 414 1.44 -16.28 -23.02
CA LEU A 414 2.00 -14.97 -22.69
C LEU A 414 1.05 -14.17 -21.80
N LEU A 415 -0.20 -13.97 -22.24
CA LEU A 415 -1.17 -13.20 -21.47
C LEU A 415 -1.47 -13.84 -20.12
N ALA A 416 -1.56 -15.16 -20.10
CA ALA A 416 -1.83 -15.89 -18.89
C ALA A 416 -0.74 -15.67 -17.84
N THR A 417 0.51 -15.76 -18.28
CA THR A 417 1.69 -15.52 -17.45
C THR A 417 1.72 -14.10 -16.90
N VAL A 418 1.48 -13.10 -17.76
CA VAL A 418 1.43 -11.69 -17.37
C VAL A 418 0.38 -11.44 -16.31
N PHE A 419 -0.85 -11.90 -16.52
CA PHE A 419 -1.97 -11.61 -15.63
C PHE A 419 -1.91 -12.39 -14.32
N SER A 420 -1.38 -13.62 -14.33
CA SER A 420 -1.21 -14.42 -13.10
C SER A 420 -0.25 -13.75 -12.12
N GLY A 421 0.81 -13.08 -12.60
CA GLY A 421 1.73 -12.30 -11.77
C GLY A 421 1.24 -10.89 -11.45
N LEU A 422 0.81 -10.13 -12.46
CA LEU A 422 0.40 -8.72 -12.29
C LEU A 422 -0.79 -8.55 -11.33
N LEU A 423 -1.73 -9.49 -11.36
CA LEU A 423 -2.95 -9.41 -10.55
C LEU A 423 -2.83 -10.17 -9.23
N ALA A 424 -1.70 -10.82 -8.95
CA ALA A 424 -1.52 -11.63 -7.75
C ALA A 424 -1.71 -10.88 -6.43
N ALA A 425 -1.31 -9.60 -6.42
CA ALA A 425 -1.41 -8.72 -5.25
C ALA A 425 -2.77 -8.02 -5.13
N VAL A 426 -3.66 -8.16 -6.13
CA VAL A 426 -5.00 -7.54 -6.10
C VAL A 426 -5.87 -8.31 -5.10
N PRO A 427 -6.67 -7.65 -4.24
CA PRO A 427 -7.50 -8.33 -3.23
C PRO A 427 -8.55 -9.30 -3.81
N ARG A 428 -9.02 -9.04 -5.04
CA ARG A 428 -9.98 -9.88 -5.78
C ARG A 428 -9.53 -10.05 -7.24
N PRO A 429 -8.52 -10.88 -7.50
CA PRO A 429 -7.93 -11.03 -8.82
C PRO A 429 -8.93 -11.57 -9.85
N GLU A 430 -9.87 -12.41 -9.44
CA GLU A 430 -10.89 -13.00 -10.31
C GLU A 430 -11.77 -11.93 -10.97
N ASN A 431 -12.16 -10.89 -10.21
CA ASN A 431 -12.94 -9.78 -10.72
C ASN A 431 -12.13 -8.86 -11.63
N ALA A 432 -10.84 -8.70 -11.31
CA ALA A 432 -9.91 -7.95 -12.14
C ALA A 432 -9.70 -8.62 -13.50
N VAL A 433 -9.43 -9.93 -13.52
CA VAL A 433 -9.29 -10.72 -14.75
C VAL A 433 -10.57 -10.70 -15.57
N ALA A 434 -11.74 -10.85 -14.93
CA ALA A 434 -13.02 -10.78 -15.64
C ALA A 434 -13.26 -9.40 -16.29
N THR A 435 -12.85 -8.32 -15.63
CA THR A 435 -12.95 -6.95 -16.18
C THR A 435 -12.00 -6.76 -17.35
N ILE A 436 -10.76 -7.25 -17.24
CA ILE A 436 -9.79 -7.27 -18.34
C ILE A 436 -10.32 -8.10 -19.52
N GLY A 437 -10.91 -9.26 -19.27
CA GLY A 437 -11.51 -10.12 -20.29
C GLY A 437 -12.65 -9.43 -21.05
N LYS A 438 -13.54 -8.72 -20.35
CA LYS A 438 -14.57 -7.89 -20.99
C LYS A 438 -13.96 -6.81 -21.88
N GLY A 439 -12.87 -6.19 -21.42
CA GLY A 439 -12.10 -5.21 -22.18
C GLY A 439 -11.49 -5.84 -23.43
N ALA A 440 -10.84 -6.99 -23.29
CA ALA A 440 -10.21 -7.72 -24.38
C ALA A 440 -11.22 -8.09 -25.47
N LEU A 441 -12.40 -8.61 -25.09
CA LEU A 441 -13.50 -8.89 -26.03
C LEU A 441 -13.93 -7.63 -26.80
N LEU A 442 -14.10 -6.50 -26.10
CA LEU A 442 -14.44 -5.22 -26.75
C LEU A 442 -13.33 -4.77 -27.71
N GLY A 443 -12.06 -4.88 -27.28
CA GLY A 443 -10.89 -4.55 -28.09
C GLY A 443 -10.78 -5.40 -29.35
N THR A 444 -10.95 -6.71 -29.22
CA THR A 444 -10.96 -7.66 -30.34
C THR A 444 -12.12 -7.38 -31.30
N ALA A 445 -13.33 -7.11 -30.81
CA ALA A 445 -14.47 -6.77 -31.65
C ALA A 445 -14.24 -5.47 -32.45
N MET A 446 -13.69 -4.43 -31.81
CA MET A 446 -13.33 -3.19 -32.52
C MET A 446 -12.18 -3.40 -33.51
N SER A 447 -11.18 -4.19 -33.12
CA SER A 447 -10.05 -4.55 -33.99
C SER A 447 -10.50 -5.33 -35.22
N PHE A 448 -11.52 -6.18 -35.11
CA PHE A 448 -12.12 -6.87 -36.26
C PHE A 448 -12.72 -5.86 -37.27
N VAL A 449 -13.51 -4.91 -36.78
CA VAL A 449 -14.09 -3.85 -37.62
C VAL A 449 -13.00 -3.02 -38.29
N VAL A 450 -11.99 -2.59 -37.53
CA VAL A 450 -10.88 -1.80 -38.09
C VAL A 450 -10.10 -2.61 -39.12
N SER A 451 -9.78 -3.86 -38.83
CA SER A 451 -8.92 -4.70 -39.67
C SER A 451 -9.58 -5.13 -40.99
N PHE A 452 -10.87 -5.47 -40.98
CA PHE A 452 -11.56 -6.00 -42.17
C PHE A 452 -12.44 -4.97 -42.89
N TRP A 453 -12.84 -3.90 -42.21
CA TRP A 453 -13.69 -2.87 -42.82
C TRP A 453 -12.94 -1.57 -43.10
N ALA A 454 -12.13 -1.07 -42.16
CA ALA A 454 -11.44 0.21 -42.36
C ALA A 454 -10.12 0.06 -43.14
N LEU A 455 -9.19 -0.77 -42.65
CA LEU A 455 -7.84 -0.88 -43.19
C LEU A 455 -7.75 -1.29 -44.67
N PRO A 456 -8.61 -2.15 -45.25
CA PRO A 456 -8.52 -2.48 -46.68
C PRO A 456 -8.85 -1.32 -47.63
N ARG A 457 -9.42 -0.23 -47.12
CA ARG A 457 -9.88 0.94 -47.91
C ARG A 457 -8.93 2.13 -47.81
N VAL A 458 -7.79 1.96 -47.16
CA VAL A 458 -7.02 3.02 -46.52
C VAL A 458 -5.55 2.79 -46.81
N ASP A 459 -4.95 3.70 -47.58
CA ASP A 459 -3.54 3.62 -47.96
C ASP A 459 -2.70 4.68 -47.23
N GLY A 460 -1.57 4.25 -46.66
CA GLY A 460 -0.64 5.14 -45.99
C GLY A 460 -0.96 5.45 -44.52
N PHE A 461 0.01 6.05 -43.85
CA PHE A 461 0.00 6.17 -42.39
C PHE A 461 -1.08 7.13 -41.87
N LEU A 462 -1.30 8.28 -42.52
CA LEU A 462 -2.27 9.27 -42.07
C LEU A 462 -3.70 8.72 -42.09
N LEU A 463 -4.04 8.01 -43.16
CA LEU A 463 -5.34 7.35 -43.31
C LEU A 463 -5.50 6.22 -42.27
N LEU A 464 -4.43 5.47 -41.95
CA LEU A 464 -4.44 4.51 -40.83
C LEU A 464 -4.70 5.17 -39.47
N MET A 465 -4.13 6.36 -39.23
CA MET A 465 -4.43 7.14 -38.02
C MET A 465 -5.92 7.45 -37.94
N VAL A 466 -6.50 8.00 -39.01
CA VAL A 466 -7.92 8.35 -39.06
C VAL A 466 -8.82 7.13 -38.86
N ALA A 467 -8.50 6.01 -39.50
CA ALA A 467 -9.27 4.76 -39.39
C ALA A 467 -9.27 4.17 -37.97
N THR A 468 -8.16 4.29 -37.25
CA THR A 468 -7.99 3.73 -35.89
C THR A 468 -8.34 4.72 -34.77
N LEU A 469 -8.49 6.00 -35.09
CA LEU A 469 -8.72 7.08 -34.13
C LEU A 469 -9.91 6.82 -33.20
N PRO A 470 -11.11 6.41 -33.68
CA PRO A 470 -12.25 6.18 -32.79
C PRO A 470 -11.97 5.11 -31.74
N MET A 471 -11.26 4.05 -32.12
CA MET A 471 -10.87 2.96 -31.22
C MET A 471 -9.91 3.45 -30.14
N PHE A 472 -8.88 4.19 -30.51
CA PHE A 472 -7.90 4.68 -29.54
C PHE A 472 -8.41 5.84 -28.67
N VAL A 473 -9.36 6.63 -29.15
CA VAL A 473 -10.07 7.64 -28.32
C VAL A 473 -10.85 6.95 -27.20
N VAL A 474 -11.62 5.90 -27.52
CA VAL A 474 -12.35 5.12 -26.51
C VAL A 474 -11.39 4.47 -25.52
N LEU A 475 -10.29 3.89 -26.02
CA LEU A 475 -9.24 3.33 -25.17
C LEU A 475 -8.65 4.37 -24.21
N GLY A 476 -8.23 5.53 -24.71
CA GLY A 476 -7.70 6.62 -23.90
C GLY A 476 -8.72 7.11 -22.86
N ALA A 477 -9.99 7.24 -23.24
CA ALA A 477 -11.04 7.67 -22.31
C ALA A 477 -11.24 6.67 -21.17
N LEU A 478 -11.16 5.36 -21.45
CA LEU A 478 -11.24 4.32 -20.42
C LEU A 478 -10.01 4.33 -19.49
N LEU A 479 -8.81 4.55 -20.04
CA LEU A 479 -7.56 4.61 -19.28
C LEU A 479 -7.50 5.86 -18.37
N SER A 480 -8.14 6.96 -18.77
CA SER A 480 -8.12 8.23 -18.02
C SER A 480 -8.78 8.18 -16.64
N ARG A 481 -9.64 7.18 -16.37
CA ARG A 481 -10.43 7.09 -15.13
C ARG A 481 -10.09 5.83 -14.33
N PRO A 482 -9.75 5.94 -13.04
CA PRO A 482 -9.37 4.78 -12.20
C PRO A 482 -10.38 3.63 -12.18
N LYS A 483 -11.69 3.95 -12.24
CA LYS A 483 -12.77 2.94 -12.24
C LYS A 483 -12.82 2.11 -13.53
N THR A 484 -12.37 2.65 -14.66
CA THR A 484 -12.43 1.99 -15.97
C THR A 484 -11.05 1.61 -16.52
N THR A 485 -9.95 1.97 -15.85
CA THR A 485 -8.59 1.72 -16.34
C THR A 485 -8.33 0.24 -16.65
N LEU A 486 -8.82 -0.70 -15.84
CA LEU A 486 -8.65 -2.13 -16.09
C LEU A 486 -9.39 -2.62 -17.34
N LEU A 487 -10.59 -2.06 -17.59
CA LEU A 487 -11.36 -2.33 -18.80
C LEU A 487 -10.64 -1.79 -20.04
N GLY A 488 -10.11 -0.55 -19.94
CA GLY A 488 -9.29 0.06 -20.97
C GLY A 488 -8.03 -0.75 -21.26
N PHE A 489 -7.32 -1.21 -20.22
CA PHE A 489 -6.14 -2.05 -20.36
C PHE A 489 -6.45 -3.33 -21.14
N GLY A 490 -7.55 -4.03 -20.79
CA GLY A 490 -8.01 -5.19 -21.53
C GLY A 490 -8.31 -4.88 -23.00
N MET A 491 -8.99 -3.76 -23.28
CA MET A 491 -9.27 -3.30 -24.65
C MET A 491 -8.00 -3.03 -25.44
N GLY A 492 -6.97 -2.45 -24.83
CA GLY A 492 -5.67 -2.26 -25.45
C GLY A 492 -5.00 -3.59 -25.80
N VAL A 493 -4.98 -4.54 -24.85
CA VAL A 493 -4.42 -5.88 -25.05
C VAL A 493 -5.11 -6.62 -26.19
N GLY A 494 -6.43 -6.81 -26.12
CA GLY A 494 -7.18 -7.57 -27.14
C GLY A 494 -7.33 -6.83 -28.48
N GLY A 495 -7.17 -5.50 -28.48
CA GLY A 495 -7.27 -4.67 -29.67
C GLY A 495 -5.96 -4.58 -30.46
N ILE A 496 -4.87 -4.14 -29.82
CA ILE A 496 -3.58 -3.86 -30.47
C ILE A 496 -2.89 -5.16 -30.87
N ALA A 497 -2.92 -6.20 -30.03
CA ALA A 497 -2.26 -7.46 -30.32
C ALA A 497 -2.82 -8.16 -31.56
N VAL A 498 -4.05 -7.84 -31.95
CA VAL A 498 -4.75 -8.47 -33.08
C VAL A 498 -4.58 -7.68 -34.39
N ILE A 499 -4.15 -6.41 -34.35
CA ILE A 499 -3.83 -5.59 -35.55
C ILE A 499 -2.50 -6.04 -36.21
N ASN A 500 -1.98 -7.23 -35.88
CA ASN A 500 -0.64 -7.77 -36.17
C ASN A 500 -0.30 -8.05 -37.66
N GLY A 501 -0.90 -7.31 -38.58
CA GLY A 501 -0.59 -7.32 -40.02
C GLY A 501 0.17 -6.09 -40.50
N VAL A 502 0.80 -5.26 -39.65
CA VAL A 502 1.26 -3.92 -40.12
C VAL A 502 2.46 -3.97 -41.07
N ASN A 503 3.31 -5.01 -41.03
CA ASN A 503 4.45 -5.13 -41.96
C ASN A 503 4.06 -5.85 -43.27
N VAL A 504 3.02 -6.70 -43.23
CA VAL A 504 2.33 -7.28 -44.38
C VAL A 504 0.86 -7.46 -43.97
N LEU A 505 -0.04 -6.64 -44.49
CA LEU A 505 -1.48 -6.70 -44.16
C LEU A 505 -2.10 -7.95 -44.78
N GLY A 506 -1.89 -9.10 -44.13
CA GLY A 506 -2.59 -10.34 -44.44
C GLY A 506 -4.00 -10.28 -43.88
N TYR A 507 -4.99 -9.90 -44.70
CA TYR A 507 -6.40 -9.90 -44.32
C TYR A 507 -6.97 -11.33 -44.28
N GLN A 508 -6.50 -12.15 -43.33
CA GLN A 508 -6.95 -13.53 -43.16
C GLN A 508 -7.84 -13.65 -41.90
N PRO A 509 -9.17 -13.79 -42.06
CA PRO A 509 -10.09 -13.92 -40.92
C PRO A 509 -9.78 -15.10 -40.01
N VAL A 510 -9.25 -16.20 -40.55
CA VAL A 510 -8.89 -17.40 -39.79
C VAL A 510 -7.76 -17.11 -38.79
N VAL A 511 -6.67 -16.51 -39.27
CA VAL A 511 -5.51 -16.10 -38.43
C VAL A 511 -5.94 -15.12 -37.33
N PHE A 512 -6.81 -14.17 -37.69
CA PHE A 512 -7.38 -13.23 -36.73
C PHE A 512 -8.16 -13.95 -35.62
N LEU A 513 -9.07 -14.86 -36.01
CA LEU A 513 -9.91 -15.60 -35.07
C LEU A 513 -9.08 -16.54 -34.20
N ASP A 514 -8.09 -17.23 -34.76
CA ASP A 514 -7.20 -18.12 -34.00
C ASP A 514 -6.38 -17.34 -32.96
N SER A 515 -5.82 -16.18 -33.34
CA SER A 515 -5.11 -15.31 -32.40
C SER A 515 -6.04 -14.78 -31.29
N ALA A 516 -7.25 -14.35 -31.65
CA ALA A 516 -8.26 -13.89 -30.71
C ALA A 516 -8.68 -14.99 -29.72
N LEU A 517 -8.95 -16.20 -30.22
CA LEU A 517 -9.30 -17.36 -29.40
C LEU A 517 -8.15 -17.75 -28.47
N GLY A 518 -6.90 -17.75 -28.95
CA GLY A 518 -5.72 -18.01 -28.14
C GLY A 518 -5.59 -17.04 -26.96
N GLN A 519 -5.80 -15.74 -27.21
CA GLN A 519 -5.77 -14.72 -26.16
C GLN A 519 -6.90 -14.89 -25.13
N LEU A 520 -8.13 -15.15 -25.59
CA LEU A 520 -9.28 -15.38 -24.71
C LEU A 520 -9.09 -16.64 -23.86
N MET A 521 -8.54 -17.71 -24.44
CA MET A 521 -8.17 -18.92 -23.71
C MET A 521 -7.15 -18.64 -22.61
N GLY A 522 -6.13 -17.82 -22.87
CA GLY A 522 -5.17 -17.40 -21.85
C GLY A 522 -5.82 -16.65 -20.67
N ILE A 523 -6.74 -15.73 -20.97
CA ILE A 523 -7.50 -14.97 -19.95
C ILE A 523 -8.40 -15.92 -19.15
N LEU A 524 -9.09 -16.85 -19.82
CA LEU A 524 -9.95 -17.85 -19.17
C LEU A 524 -9.14 -18.81 -18.29
N ALA A 525 -7.97 -19.25 -18.76
CA ALA A 525 -7.09 -20.13 -18.00
C ALA A 525 -6.60 -19.47 -16.71
N VAL A 526 -6.19 -18.19 -16.77
CA VAL A 526 -5.83 -17.43 -15.57
C VAL A 526 -7.00 -17.24 -14.64
N TRP A 527 -8.16 -16.87 -15.18
CA TRP A 527 -9.38 -16.74 -14.39
C TRP A 527 -9.71 -18.04 -13.67
N GLY A 528 -9.66 -19.18 -14.36
CA GLY A 528 -9.83 -20.51 -13.77
C GLY A 528 -8.77 -20.82 -12.71
N MET A 529 -7.50 -20.52 -12.98
CA MET A 529 -6.42 -20.75 -12.01
C MET A 529 -6.57 -19.93 -10.74
N PHE A 530 -7.05 -18.68 -10.82
CA PHE A 530 -7.38 -17.88 -9.64
C PHE A 530 -8.57 -18.43 -8.85
N ASN A 531 -9.42 -19.27 -9.44
CA ASN A 531 -10.48 -20.00 -8.73
C ASN A 531 -9.96 -21.32 -8.13
N ILE A 532 -9.05 -22.03 -8.80
CA ILE A 532 -8.49 -23.31 -8.33
C ILE A 532 -7.45 -23.09 -7.22
N ILE A 533 -6.55 -22.13 -7.40
CA ILE A 533 -5.58 -21.68 -6.40
C ILE A 533 -5.89 -20.21 -6.09
N PRO A 534 -6.84 -19.95 -5.17
CA PRO A 534 -7.18 -18.60 -4.76
C PRO A 534 -5.95 -17.85 -4.29
N GLY A 535 -5.89 -16.56 -4.61
CA GLY A 535 -4.95 -15.67 -3.95
C GLY A 535 -5.17 -15.73 -2.44
N LEU A 536 -4.09 -15.83 -1.67
CA LEU A 536 -4.18 -15.71 -0.21
C LEU A 536 -4.60 -14.29 0.21
N SER A 537 -4.42 -13.30 -0.68
CA SER A 537 -4.85 -11.90 -0.53
C SER A 537 -6.34 -11.82 -0.21
N GLY A 538 -6.69 -11.28 0.97
CA GLY A 538 -8.08 -11.14 1.40
C GLY A 538 -8.74 -12.44 1.94
N SER A 539 -8.02 -13.57 1.98
CA SER A 539 -8.52 -14.81 2.59
C SER A 539 -8.61 -14.70 4.11
N GLY A 540 -9.55 -15.45 4.72
CA GLY A 540 -9.65 -15.56 6.19
C GLY A 540 -8.37 -16.09 6.83
N TRP A 541 -7.69 -17.03 6.16
CA TRP A 541 -6.41 -17.58 6.61
C TRP A 541 -5.31 -16.51 6.68
N LEU A 542 -5.13 -15.72 5.61
CA LEU A 542 -4.13 -14.65 5.60
C LEU A 542 -4.48 -13.58 6.64
N ARG A 543 -5.77 -13.25 6.78
CA ARG A 543 -6.24 -12.31 7.80
C ARG A 543 -5.88 -12.80 9.19
N HIS A 544 -6.15 -14.07 9.52
CA HIS A 544 -5.76 -14.66 10.80
C HIS A 544 -4.24 -14.57 11.03
N ARG A 545 -3.44 -14.92 10.02
CA ARG A 545 -1.98 -14.82 10.09
C ARG A 545 -1.48 -13.39 10.24
N GLN A 546 -2.12 -12.41 9.59
CA GLN A 546 -1.82 -10.98 9.75
C GLN A 546 -2.14 -10.48 11.15
N ILE A 547 -3.25 -10.94 11.76
CA ILE A 547 -3.60 -10.64 13.15
C ILE A 547 -2.57 -11.22 14.11
N VAL A 548 -2.15 -12.48 13.91
CA VAL A 548 -1.08 -13.10 14.71
C VAL A 548 0.23 -12.32 14.56
N LYS A 549 0.57 -11.86 13.35
CA LYS A 549 1.74 -11.00 13.12
C LYS A 549 1.63 -9.62 13.77
N LEU A 550 0.42 -9.05 13.80
CA LEU A 550 0.13 -7.78 14.45
C LEU A 550 0.32 -7.92 15.96
N ARG A 551 -0.26 -8.94 16.59
CA ARG A 551 -0.05 -9.24 18.02
C ARG A 551 1.41 -9.52 18.35
N ARG A 552 2.13 -10.23 17.48
CA ARG A 552 3.57 -10.44 17.62
C ARG A 552 4.39 -9.14 17.61
N GLN A 553 3.84 -8.01 17.13
CA GLN A 553 4.52 -6.72 17.28
C GLN A 553 4.67 -6.32 18.76
N VAL A 554 3.76 -6.72 19.65
CA VAL A 554 3.91 -6.50 21.10
C VAL A 554 5.07 -7.32 21.66
N VAL A 555 5.26 -8.56 21.20
CA VAL A 555 6.43 -9.39 21.54
C VAL A 555 7.72 -8.72 21.07
N VAL A 556 7.73 -8.17 19.86
CA VAL A 556 8.87 -7.41 19.32
C VAL A 556 9.12 -6.15 20.16
N ALA A 557 8.07 -5.43 20.56
CA ALA A 557 8.15 -4.28 21.45
C ALA A 557 8.74 -4.65 22.83
N ALA A 558 8.46 -5.85 23.34
CA ALA A 558 8.98 -6.35 24.61
C ALA A 558 10.44 -6.85 24.55
N GLN A 559 10.87 -7.46 23.43
CA GLN A 559 12.12 -8.24 23.39
C GLN A 559 13.21 -7.67 22.46
N ALA A 560 12.86 -6.94 21.41
CA ALA A 560 13.84 -6.51 20.41
C ALA A 560 14.75 -5.36 20.93
N PRO A 561 15.95 -5.16 20.35
CA PRO A 561 16.82 -4.03 20.70
C PRO A 561 16.12 -2.68 20.52
N LEU A 562 16.39 -1.72 21.41
CA LEU A 562 15.67 -0.43 21.47
C LEU A 562 15.97 0.51 20.31
N ASP A 563 17.15 0.40 19.69
CA ASP A 563 17.60 1.28 18.61
C ASP A 563 16.67 1.20 17.39
N GLY A 564 16.00 2.31 17.07
CA GLY A 564 15.05 2.41 15.96
C GLY A 564 13.78 1.55 16.12
N LEU A 565 13.56 0.94 17.30
CA LEU A 565 12.46 0.01 17.54
C LEU A 565 11.10 0.67 17.37
N ARG A 566 10.93 1.88 17.93
CA ARG A 566 9.68 2.65 17.83
C ARG A 566 9.26 2.85 16.38
N ASN A 567 10.16 3.33 15.54
CA ASN A 567 9.87 3.65 14.13
C ASN A 567 9.49 2.37 13.37
N ARG A 568 10.20 1.27 13.64
CA ARG A 568 9.92 -0.05 13.05
C ARG A 568 8.55 -0.57 13.51
N PHE A 569 8.27 -0.51 14.80
CA PHE A 569 6.99 -0.93 15.38
C PHE A 569 5.82 -0.14 14.79
N GLU A 570 5.89 1.19 14.78
CA GLU A 570 4.83 2.06 14.26
C GLU A 570 4.60 1.84 12.75
N SER A 571 5.66 1.66 11.97
CA SER A 571 5.54 1.42 10.52
C SER A 571 4.89 0.06 10.21
N ILE A 572 5.35 -1.01 10.87
CA ILE A 572 4.88 -2.38 10.60
C ILE A 572 3.46 -2.58 11.10
N SER A 573 3.13 -2.12 12.31
CA SER A 573 1.79 -2.24 12.89
C SER A 573 0.73 -1.54 12.03
N ARG A 574 1.00 -0.30 11.58
CA ARG A 574 0.09 0.45 10.70
C ARG A 574 -0.03 -0.13 9.30
N ASP A 575 1.07 -0.61 8.71
CA ASP A 575 1.02 -1.31 7.42
C ASP A 575 0.20 -2.62 7.53
N LEU A 576 0.34 -3.37 8.63
CA LEU A 576 -0.49 -4.55 8.90
C LEU A 576 -1.96 -4.19 9.09
N LEU A 577 -2.26 -3.14 9.87
CA LEU A 577 -3.62 -2.62 10.08
C LEU A 577 -4.29 -2.30 8.74
N LEU A 578 -3.60 -1.58 7.85
CA LEU A 578 -4.16 -1.25 6.55
C LEU A 578 -4.35 -2.46 5.65
N GLN A 579 -3.45 -3.45 5.69
CA GLN A 579 -3.66 -4.70 4.96
C GLN A 579 -4.91 -5.44 5.45
N ILE A 580 -5.14 -5.47 6.77
CA ILE A 580 -6.30 -6.10 7.39
C ILE A 580 -7.58 -5.35 7.00
N VAL A 581 -7.59 -4.02 7.14
CA VAL A 581 -8.74 -3.16 6.80
C VAL A 581 -9.06 -3.20 5.31
N ALA A 582 -8.05 -3.14 4.43
CA ALA A 582 -8.26 -3.24 2.98
C ALA A 582 -8.87 -4.59 2.56
N GLY A 583 -8.59 -5.66 3.31
CA GLY A 583 -9.15 -6.99 3.11
C GLY A 583 -10.50 -7.23 3.79
N THR A 584 -11.07 -6.23 4.48
CA THR A 584 -12.29 -6.38 5.30
C THR A 584 -13.41 -5.48 4.76
N PRO A 585 -14.64 -5.99 4.57
CA PRO A 585 -15.78 -5.16 4.18
C PRO A 585 -16.04 -4.07 5.23
N SER A 586 -16.27 -2.83 4.77
CA SER A 586 -16.33 -1.59 5.55
C SER A 586 -17.40 -1.52 6.64
N ASP A 587 -18.30 -2.51 6.72
CA ASP A 587 -19.58 -2.43 7.46
C ASP A 587 -19.87 -3.70 8.27
N SER A 588 -18.83 -4.42 8.70
CA SER A 588 -18.97 -5.64 9.50
C SER A 588 -18.56 -5.41 10.95
N HIS A 589 -19.26 -6.02 11.92
CA HIS A 589 -18.83 -6.09 13.33
C HIS A 589 -17.37 -6.56 13.46
N VAL A 590 -16.96 -7.47 12.57
CA VAL A 590 -15.58 -7.96 12.44
C VAL A 590 -14.58 -6.82 12.19
N SER A 591 -14.94 -5.80 11.41
CA SER A 591 -14.06 -4.64 11.19
C SER A 591 -13.86 -3.85 12.49
N ALA A 592 -14.92 -3.61 13.28
CA ALA A 592 -14.82 -2.87 14.53
C ALA A 592 -13.93 -3.60 15.56
N GLU A 593 -14.07 -4.92 15.68
CA GLU A 593 -13.24 -5.74 16.57
C GLU A 593 -11.76 -5.75 16.14
N LEU A 594 -11.49 -5.86 14.83
CA LEU A 594 -10.12 -5.83 14.31
C LEU A 594 -9.45 -4.48 14.51
N LEU A 595 -10.23 -3.40 14.43
CA LEU A 595 -9.77 -2.06 14.74
C LEU A 595 -9.41 -1.96 16.21
N ALA A 596 -10.31 -2.36 17.11
CA ALA A 596 -10.07 -2.34 18.55
C ALA A 596 -8.80 -3.13 18.94
N MET A 597 -8.64 -4.35 18.41
CA MET A 597 -7.42 -5.15 18.60
C MET A 597 -6.15 -4.45 18.09
N SER A 598 -6.25 -3.75 16.96
CA SER A 598 -5.10 -3.00 16.45
C SER A 598 -4.77 -1.79 17.30
N LEU A 599 -5.77 -1.13 17.89
CA LEU A 599 -5.54 -0.01 18.81
C LEU A 599 -4.86 -0.51 20.08
N SER A 600 -5.35 -1.60 20.65
CA SER A 600 -4.78 -2.32 21.79
C SER A 600 -3.30 -2.70 21.58
N VAL A 601 -2.99 -3.37 20.45
CA VAL A 601 -1.60 -3.69 20.07
C VAL A 601 -0.74 -2.44 20.03
N HIS A 602 -1.28 -1.34 19.50
CA HIS A 602 -0.54 -0.08 19.35
C HIS A 602 -0.32 0.62 20.69
N GLY A 603 -1.32 0.64 21.57
CA GLY A 603 -1.26 1.20 22.92
C GLY A 603 -0.28 0.44 23.79
N VAL A 604 -0.52 -0.86 24.00
CA VAL A 604 0.35 -1.74 24.80
C VAL A 604 1.77 -1.78 24.25
N GLY A 605 1.93 -1.96 22.94
CA GLY A 605 3.25 -2.01 22.32
C GLY A 605 4.06 -0.72 22.51
N ARG A 606 3.38 0.44 22.51
CA ARG A 606 4.03 1.72 22.81
C ARG A 606 4.36 1.87 24.29
N GLY A 607 3.44 1.51 25.19
CA GLY A 607 3.67 1.52 26.64
C GLY A 607 4.89 0.67 27.02
N LEU A 608 5.03 -0.54 26.45
CA LEU A 608 6.19 -1.39 26.68
C LEU A 608 7.50 -0.80 26.14
N ILE A 609 7.48 -0.15 24.98
CA ILE A 609 8.70 0.49 24.43
C ILE A 609 9.18 1.62 25.34
N GLU A 610 8.26 2.44 25.88
CA GLU A 610 8.63 3.52 26.80
C GLU A 610 9.10 3.00 28.15
N LEU A 611 8.38 2.04 28.73
CA LEU A 611 8.81 1.36 29.96
C LEU A 611 10.23 0.83 29.83
N ARG A 612 10.55 0.18 28.70
CA ARG A 612 11.89 -0.35 28.42
C ARG A 612 12.94 0.75 28.20
N ARG A 613 12.58 1.88 27.60
CA ARG A 613 13.49 3.02 27.44
C ARG A 613 13.81 3.68 28.76
N HIS A 614 12.82 3.85 29.63
CA HIS A 614 13.01 4.37 30.99
C HIS A 614 13.82 3.40 31.84
N LEU A 615 13.56 2.09 31.72
CA LEU A 615 14.34 1.05 32.39
C LEU A 615 15.79 0.97 31.89
N ALA A 616 16.06 1.28 30.62
CA ALA A 616 17.40 1.23 30.04
C ALA A 616 18.30 2.43 30.40
N ARG A 617 17.78 3.45 31.11
CA ARG A 617 18.61 4.55 31.63
C ARG A 617 19.59 4.00 32.67
N GLU A 618 20.84 4.45 32.64
CA GLU A 618 21.92 3.94 33.50
C GLU A 618 21.54 4.00 35.00
N ASP A 619 20.81 5.04 35.38
CA ASP A 619 20.33 5.32 36.73
C ASP A 619 19.30 4.29 37.25
N VAL A 620 18.63 3.57 36.35
CA VAL A 620 17.43 2.75 36.62
C VAL A 620 17.66 1.26 36.32
N SER A 621 18.52 0.96 35.33
CA SER A 621 18.77 -0.37 34.75
C SER A 621 19.01 -1.45 35.80
N GLY A 622 19.88 -1.24 36.79
CA GLY A 622 20.20 -2.28 37.76
C GLY A 622 19.11 -2.54 38.80
N ARG A 623 18.34 -1.50 39.18
CA ARG A 623 17.51 -1.53 40.39
C ARG A 623 16.17 -2.21 40.17
N TRP A 624 15.49 -1.95 39.05
CA TRP A 624 14.10 -2.39 38.83
C TRP A 624 13.96 -3.49 37.78
N GLN A 625 15.04 -3.88 37.12
CA GLN A 625 15.00 -4.85 36.03
C GLN A 625 14.63 -6.27 36.49
N HIS A 626 14.91 -6.62 37.74
CA HIS A 626 14.46 -7.89 38.34
C HIS A 626 12.94 -7.93 38.56
N LEU A 627 12.30 -6.78 38.80
CA LEU A 627 10.85 -6.66 39.00
C LEU A 627 10.11 -6.53 37.67
N LEU A 628 10.58 -5.64 36.80
CA LEU A 628 9.89 -5.29 35.54
C LEU A 628 10.24 -6.22 34.38
N GLY A 629 11.39 -6.89 34.41
CA GLY A 629 11.80 -7.86 33.38
C GLY A 629 10.79 -9.01 33.22
N PRO A 630 10.40 -9.71 34.30
CA PRO A 630 9.36 -10.74 34.25
C PRO A 630 8.02 -10.20 33.74
N LEU A 631 7.58 -9.04 34.23
CA LEU A 631 6.33 -8.41 33.80
C LEU A 631 6.31 -8.13 32.29
N ILE A 632 7.41 -7.61 31.73
CA ILE A 632 7.55 -7.38 30.28
C ILE A 632 7.47 -8.70 29.50
N ALA A 633 8.02 -9.79 30.04
CA ALA A 633 7.93 -11.12 29.43
C ALA A 633 6.51 -11.70 29.50
N ASP A 634 5.78 -11.48 30.60
CA ASP A 634 4.38 -11.90 30.74
C ASP A 634 3.47 -11.18 29.75
N TRP A 635 3.67 -9.87 29.53
CA TRP A 635 2.98 -9.11 28.48
C TRP A 635 3.27 -9.67 27.08
N ALA A 636 4.53 -10.05 26.81
CA ALA A 636 4.87 -10.70 25.55
C ALA A 636 4.15 -12.06 25.40
N GLN A 637 4.06 -12.83 26.48
CA GLN A 637 3.37 -14.13 26.47
C GLN A 637 1.87 -13.97 26.24
N LEU A 638 1.20 -13.02 26.88
CA LEU A 638 -0.22 -12.72 26.70
C LEU A 638 -0.56 -12.43 25.22
N TYR A 639 0.28 -11.66 24.54
CA TYR A 639 0.10 -11.36 23.12
C TYR A 639 0.59 -12.45 22.17
N GLN A 640 1.39 -13.40 22.64
CA GLN A 640 1.80 -14.57 21.86
C GLN A 640 0.75 -15.69 21.93
N GLN A 641 0.22 -15.96 23.13
CA GLN A 641 -0.80 -16.97 23.42
C GLN A 641 -1.78 -16.35 24.42
N PRO A 642 -2.94 -15.85 23.95
CA PRO A 642 -3.92 -15.24 24.84
C PRO A 642 -4.64 -16.35 25.60
N ASP A 643 -4.38 -16.47 26.89
CA ASP A 643 -5.13 -17.33 27.79
C ASP A 643 -5.44 -16.58 29.09
N GLN A 644 -6.42 -17.10 29.84
CA GLN A 644 -6.82 -16.50 31.11
C GLN A 644 -5.65 -16.47 32.09
N ALA A 645 -4.84 -17.53 32.12
CA ALA A 645 -3.69 -17.62 33.00
C ALA A 645 -2.61 -16.56 32.71
N ALA A 646 -2.33 -16.22 31.45
CA ALA A 646 -1.41 -15.12 31.11
C ALA A 646 -2.03 -13.76 31.47
N TRP A 647 -3.34 -13.60 31.32
CA TRP A 647 -4.01 -12.37 31.75
C TRP A 647 -3.88 -12.20 33.27
N ASP A 648 -4.15 -13.25 34.04
CA ASP A 648 -4.03 -13.23 35.51
C ASP A 648 -2.59 -12.91 35.94
N ARG A 649 -1.58 -13.54 35.31
CA ARG A 649 -0.16 -13.23 35.57
C ARG A 649 0.19 -11.77 35.30
N VAL A 650 -0.25 -11.22 34.17
CA VAL A 650 0.00 -9.82 33.81
C VAL A 650 -0.71 -8.88 34.79
N SER A 651 -1.96 -9.17 35.13
CA SER A 651 -2.78 -8.37 36.05
C SER A 651 -2.19 -8.34 37.47
N GLU A 652 -1.85 -9.50 38.02
CA GLU A 652 -1.20 -9.64 39.34
C GLU A 652 0.20 -9.03 39.35
N GLY A 653 1.00 -9.31 38.32
CA GLY A 653 2.35 -8.76 38.18
C GLY A 653 2.36 -7.24 38.07
N LEU A 654 1.41 -6.69 37.32
CA LEU A 654 1.24 -5.24 37.17
C LEU A 654 0.81 -4.57 38.48
N ALA A 655 -0.18 -5.14 39.17
CA ALA A 655 -0.62 -4.64 40.47
C ALA A 655 0.51 -4.69 41.51
N SER A 656 1.26 -5.79 41.56
CA SER A 656 2.43 -5.95 42.43
C SER A 656 3.53 -4.94 42.12
N ALA A 657 3.88 -4.76 40.84
CA ALA A 657 4.90 -3.80 40.42
C ALA A 657 4.51 -2.35 40.78
N ILE A 658 3.25 -1.98 40.58
CA ILE A 658 2.73 -0.66 40.98
C ILE A 658 2.82 -0.49 42.50
N ALA A 659 2.43 -1.50 43.29
CA ALA A 659 2.48 -1.43 44.75
C ALA A 659 3.92 -1.25 45.27
N VAL A 660 4.88 -2.01 44.72
CA VAL A 660 6.30 -1.93 45.10
C VAL A 660 6.89 -0.57 44.74
N LEU A 661 6.67 -0.10 43.51
CA LEU A 661 7.19 1.20 43.08
C LEU A 661 6.53 2.35 43.85
N ARG A 662 5.23 2.25 44.18
CA ARG A 662 4.54 3.25 45.00
C ARG A 662 5.14 3.36 46.40
N ALA A 663 5.53 2.24 47.01
CA ALA A 663 6.18 2.23 48.32
C ALA A 663 7.58 2.88 48.31
N GLU A 664 8.24 2.88 47.16
CA GLU A 664 9.60 3.42 46.98
C GLU A 664 9.62 4.83 46.37
N HIS A 665 8.45 5.37 46.02
CA HIS A 665 8.30 6.71 45.43
C HIS A 665 8.87 7.82 46.32
N ASP A 666 8.72 7.71 47.64
CA ASP A 666 9.23 8.71 48.60
C ASP A 666 10.77 8.74 48.68
N ARG A 667 11.45 7.69 48.21
CA ARG A 667 12.92 7.55 48.28
C ARG A 667 13.62 8.01 47.01
N ASP A 668 12.97 7.86 45.85
CA ASP A 668 13.53 8.24 44.54
C ASP A 668 12.42 8.73 43.59
N PRO A 669 11.92 9.95 43.81
CA PRO A 669 10.69 10.40 43.15
C PRO A 669 10.84 10.52 41.63
N GLY A 670 12.02 10.87 41.11
CA GLY A 670 12.20 11.14 39.67
C GLY A 670 12.13 9.89 38.80
N ALA A 671 12.93 8.86 39.11
CA ALA A 671 12.98 7.63 38.30
C ALA A 671 11.72 6.77 38.49
N VAL A 672 11.22 6.68 39.72
CA VAL A 672 10.06 5.85 40.07
C VAL A 672 8.77 6.43 39.49
N GLN A 673 8.64 7.75 39.40
CA GLN A 673 7.45 8.39 38.81
C GLN A 673 7.28 8.07 37.32
N LEU A 674 8.37 8.05 36.55
CA LEU A 674 8.32 7.69 35.11
C LEU A 674 7.90 6.23 34.91
N LEU A 675 8.45 5.31 35.72
CA LEU A 675 8.07 3.90 35.66
C LEU A 675 6.63 3.67 36.12
N LEU A 676 6.20 4.32 37.21
CA LEU A 676 4.80 4.26 37.66
C LEU A 676 3.86 4.74 36.57
N ALA A 677 4.18 5.86 35.90
CA ALA A 677 3.37 6.38 34.81
C ALA A 677 3.20 5.37 33.67
N ASP A 678 4.28 4.72 33.23
CA ASP A 678 4.21 3.67 32.21
C ASP A 678 3.35 2.47 32.65
N LEU A 679 3.42 2.08 33.94
CA LEU A 679 2.60 0.99 34.48
C LEU A 679 1.13 1.35 34.64
N TYR A 680 0.80 2.57 35.07
CA TYR A 680 -0.58 3.05 35.13
C TYR A 680 -1.21 3.14 33.73
N TYR A 681 -0.44 3.56 32.74
CA TYR A 681 -0.86 3.53 31.35
C TYR A 681 -1.18 2.10 30.89
N LEU A 682 -0.26 1.16 31.11
CA LEU A 682 -0.48 -0.26 30.80
C LEU A 682 -1.66 -0.87 31.58
N ARG A 683 -1.94 -0.38 32.80
CA ARG A 683 -3.10 -0.79 33.60
C ARG A 683 -4.41 -0.38 32.93
N VAL A 684 -4.50 0.86 32.47
CA VAL A 684 -5.69 1.34 31.75
C VAL A 684 -5.92 0.57 30.46
N GLU A 685 -4.86 0.32 29.68
CA GLU A 685 -4.95 -0.48 28.44
C GLU A 685 -5.37 -1.93 28.74
N LEU A 686 -4.86 -2.56 29.81
CA LEU A 686 -5.22 -3.93 30.18
C LEU A 686 -6.71 -4.10 30.50
N TYR A 687 -7.30 -3.16 31.24
CA TYR A 687 -8.71 -3.23 31.64
C TYR A 687 -9.68 -2.74 30.56
N ASP A 688 -9.25 -1.87 29.65
CA ASP A 688 -10.03 -1.57 28.44
C ASP A 688 -10.08 -2.81 27.50
N ASP A 689 -9.02 -3.61 27.50
CA ASP A 689 -8.84 -4.83 26.70
C ASP A 689 -9.54 -6.09 27.24
N GLU A 690 -9.97 -6.09 28.51
CA GLU A 690 -10.60 -7.26 29.19
C GLU A 690 -11.81 -7.79 28.39
N SER A 691 -12.52 -6.89 27.69
CA SER A 691 -13.67 -7.26 26.84
C SER A 691 -13.30 -7.76 25.43
N LEU A 692 -12.06 -7.57 24.97
CA LEU A 692 -11.66 -7.72 23.56
C LEU A 692 -10.76 -8.95 23.32
N LEU A 693 -9.75 -9.17 24.16
CA LEU A 693 -8.86 -10.34 24.04
C LEU A 693 -9.60 -11.64 24.40
N ILE A 694 -10.43 -11.61 25.43
CA ILE A 694 -11.22 -12.76 25.90
C ILE A 694 -12.32 -13.09 24.90
N ARG A 695 -13.09 -12.09 24.41
CA ARG A 695 -14.07 -12.30 23.32
C ARG A 695 -13.44 -12.84 22.05
N HIS A 696 -12.23 -12.40 21.70
CA HIS A 696 -11.55 -12.87 20.49
C HIS A 696 -11.12 -14.34 20.59
N VAL A 697 -10.73 -14.81 21.77
CA VAL A 697 -10.44 -16.24 22.02
C VAL A 697 -11.72 -17.07 21.84
N GLU A 698 -12.84 -16.62 22.39
CA GLU A 698 -14.15 -17.27 22.21
C GLU A 698 -14.64 -17.21 20.74
N LEU A 699 -14.36 -16.13 20.01
CA LEU A 699 -14.71 -15.96 18.60
C LEU A 699 -13.87 -16.84 17.68
N LEU A 700 -12.58 -16.99 17.96
CA LEU A 700 -11.70 -17.89 17.22
C LEU A 700 -12.08 -19.37 17.44
N GLN A 701 -12.61 -19.70 18.63
CA GLN A 701 -13.13 -21.03 18.93
C GLN A 701 -14.52 -21.29 18.30
N SER A 702 -15.30 -20.25 17.99
CA SER A 702 -16.65 -20.37 17.42
C SER A 702 -16.71 -20.25 15.88
N LEU A 703 -15.61 -19.90 15.22
CA LEU A 703 -15.50 -20.03 13.76
C LEU A 703 -15.54 -21.51 13.38
N PRO A 704 -16.42 -21.93 12.46
CA PRO A 704 -16.63 -23.36 12.17
C PRO A 704 -15.31 -24.02 11.75
N ASN A 705 -15.01 -25.14 12.41
CA ASN A 705 -13.80 -25.98 12.35
C ASN A 705 -13.44 -26.56 10.96
N GLY A 706 -13.86 -25.96 9.86
CA GLY A 706 -13.69 -26.51 8.51
C GLY A 706 -12.31 -26.33 7.87
N TRP A 707 -11.39 -25.53 8.44
CA TRP A 707 -10.10 -25.22 7.78
C TRP A 707 -8.87 -25.26 8.71
N PHE A 708 -9.02 -25.65 9.97
CA PHE A 708 -7.93 -25.67 10.96
C PHE A 708 -7.09 -26.95 10.97
N HIS A 709 -7.33 -27.92 10.08
CA HIS A 709 -6.50 -29.11 9.94
C HIS A 709 -5.56 -29.03 8.73
N ALA A 710 -4.52 -28.20 8.86
CA ALA A 710 -3.22 -28.42 8.23
C ALA A 710 -2.18 -27.66 9.08
N THR A 711 -1.60 -28.38 10.02
CA THR A 711 -0.42 -28.00 10.83
C THR A 711 0.75 -27.56 9.97
#